data_AF-V6JLU7-F1
#
_entry.id   AF-V6JLU7-F1
#
_cell.length_a   1.000
_cell.length_b   1.000
_cell.length_c   1.000
_cell.angle_alpha   90.00
_cell.angle_beta   90.00
_cell.angle_gamma   90.00
#
_symmetry.space_group_name_H-M   'P 1'
#
loop_
_entity.id
_entity.type
_entity.pdbx_description
1 polymer ?
#
loop_
_entity_poly.entity_id
_entity_poly.type
_entity_poly.pdbx_seq_one_letter_code
_entity_poly.pdbx_strand_id
1 'polypeptide(L)'
;MRLHRLDITAFGPFGGSRGVDFDALSAAGLFLLHGPTGAGKTSVLDAVCYALYGSVPGARQSGQGMHLRSDHAEPRTRTEVRLDLTVAGRRLEITRQPPWERPKLRGTGTTVDKAQTWLREYDATAGAWKDLSRSHQEIGEEITQLLGMSREQFCQVVLLPQGDFARFLRADAEARGKLLGRLFDTQRFADAEKRLAERRRATEARVREGDAALLADAHRMQQEAGDAMELPELAPGDPGLADAVLGAAALARATARERLTIAHCRLAAAESAHTEIRRALDDVRELARLQSRFTEARQRAEQLQERAGAHHEAQRRMERSRKAEAVAPALELREAAEEEHRRATTAEASVRGTLPGSYADAGASGLAAAARRAAEELGGLDAARRAEQKLVRLAEERSGLDRQERADEEVLREADAWLDAWDATRAALQSRVDSAQEAATRAEQLAVQRDPMRGRLTAARTRDTLAADLEDAQRRALASEQQALGSRAHWLDLKEQRLNGIAAELAAHLTDGEPCAVCGATEHPAPARKVAGHVDREAEERAHKASQQADRQHTEDQRRLGVVREALAAATAEAGDTPTAQLEETAAELEQEYARTRRDASVLHAAHEELRRAEREREQRLADRQQAAVRAASRGHPTRDPGAGTGPAGGGVEQGTRRLGQRGRACRAAGAAGGAAHRRRRRRAHRRGHRAAP
;
A
#
# COMPACT_ATOMS: atom_id res chain seq x y z
N MET A 1 -40.97 2.89 -65.47
CA MET A 1 -41.88 1.74 -65.72
C MET A 1 -42.73 2.07 -66.95
N ARG A 2 -42.93 1.12 -67.86
CA ARG A 2 -43.75 1.25 -69.07
C ARG A 2 -44.59 -0.01 -69.27
N LEU A 3 -45.88 0.14 -69.57
CA LEU A 3 -46.77 -0.98 -69.92
C LEU A 3 -46.79 -1.16 -71.44
N HIS A 4 -46.71 -2.39 -71.92
CA HIS A 4 -46.72 -2.72 -73.35
C HIS A 4 -48.06 -3.31 -73.77
N ARG A 5 -48.52 -4.36 -73.06
CA ARG A 5 -49.75 -5.06 -73.40
C ARG A 5 -50.40 -5.66 -72.16
N LEU A 6 -51.72 -5.65 -72.12
CA LEU A 6 -52.53 -6.28 -71.09
C LEU A 6 -53.63 -7.12 -71.71
N ASP A 7 -53.61 -8.43 -71.46
CA ASP A 7 -54.67 -9.35 -71.86
C ASP A 7 -55.46 -9.77 -70.62
N ILE A 8 -56.78 -9.54 -70.66
CA ILE A 8 -57.72 -9.78 -69.55
C ILE A 8 -58.75 -10.81 -70.02
N THR A 9 -58.92 -11.90 -69.28
CA THR A 9 -59.91 -12.94 -69.57
C THR A 9 -60.74 -13.24 -68.34
N ALA A 10 -62.07 -13.23 -68.47
CA ALA A 10 -63.02 -13.57 -67.40
C ALA A 10 -62.79 -12.80 -66.08
N PHE A 11 -62.48 -11.50 -66.14
CA PHE A 11 -62.12 -10.65 -65.01
C PHE A 11 -63.00 -9.38 -64.96
N GLY A 12 -63.60 -9.09 -63.80
CA GLY A 12 -64.52 -7.96 -63.63
C GLY A 12 -65.74 -8.05 -64.57
N PRO A 13 -66.09 -7.02 -65.36
CA PRO A 13 -67.20 -7.08 -66.30
C PRO A 13 -66.87 -7.80 -67.62
N PHE A 14 -65.63 -8.23 -67.84
CA PHE A 14 -65.20 -8.85 -69.09
C PHE A 14 -65.36 -10.38 -69.03
N GLY A 15 -66.41 -10.92 -69.64
CA GLY A 15 -66.67 -12.37 -69.68
C GLY A 15 -65.77 -13.14 -70.66
N GLY A 16 -65.33 -12.50 -71.75
CA GLY A 16 -64.40 -13.06 -72.75
C GLY A 16 -62.98 -12.50 -72.62
N SER A 17 -62.10 -12.92 -73.52
CA SER A 17 -60.74 -12.38 -73.60
C SER A 17 -60.72 -11.01 -74.30
N ARG A 18 -60.00 -10.04 -73.72
CA ARG A 18 -59.83 -8.67 -74.22
C ARG A 18 -58.38 -8.25 -74.05
N GLY A 19 -57.75 -7.81 -75.13
CA GLY A 19 -56.39 -7.28 -75.13
C GLY A 19 -56.38 -5.75 -75.25
N VAL A 20 -55.50 -5.10 -74.50
CA VAL A 20 -55.19 -3.68 -74.58
C VAL A 20 -53.73 -3.55 -74.99
N ASP A 21 -53.48 -2.97 -76.16
CA ASP A 21 -52.13 -2.64 -76.63
C ASP A 21 -51.78 -1.23 -76.18
N PHE A 22 -50.97 -1.13 -75.13
CA PHE A 22 -50.53 0.16 -74.61
C PHE A 22 -49.45 0.79 -75.48
N ASP A 23 -48.69 0.04 -76.27
CA ASP A 23 -47.70 0.62 -77.18
C ASP A 23 -48.41 1.35 -78.34
N ALA A 24 -49.48 0.77 -78.89
CA ALA A 24 -50.32 1.44 -79.88
C ALA A 24 -51.00 2.69 -79.30
N LEU A 25 -51.50 2.62 -78.06
CA LEU A 25 -52.17 3.75 -77.40
C LEU A 25 -51.21 4.85 -76.93
N SER A 26 -49.97 4.50 -76.56
CA SER A 26 -48.97 5.44 -76.04
C SER A 26 -48.15 6.13 -77.13
N ALA A 27 -48.32 5.76 -78.41
CA ALA A 27 -47.65 6.42 -79.53
C ALA A 27 -47.90 7.95 -79.58
N ALA A 28 -49.04 8.42 -79.04
CA ALA A 28 -49.40 9.83 -78.93
C ALA A 28 -49.11 10.45 -77.54
N GLY A 29 -48.48 9.72 -76.60
CA GLY A 29 -48.10 10.18 -75.26
C GLY A 29 -49.23 10.22 -74.22
N LEU A 30 -50.49 10.47 -74.62
CA LEU A 30 -51.67 10.45 -73.75
C LEU A 30 -52.78 9.61 -74.41
N PHE A 31 -53.45 8.76 -73.63
CA PHE A 31 -54.63 8.03 -74.07
C PHE A 31 -55.78 8.16 -73.06
N LEU A 32 -57.02 8.10 -73.57
CA LEU A 32 -58.23 8.24 -72.78
C LEU A 32 -59.03 6.93 -72.79
N LEU A 33 -59.30 6.38 -71.61
CA LEU A 33 -60.28 5.30 -71.43
C LEU A 33 -61.67 5.92 -71.23
N HIS A 34 -62.50 5.94 -72.27
CA HIS A 34 -63.87 6.45 -72.22
C HIS A 34 -64.92 5.33 -72.30
N GLY A 35 -66.11 5.58 -71.75
CA GLY A 35 -67.23 4.63 -71.76
C GLY A 35 -68.25 4.95 -70.67
N PRO A 36 -69.46 4.38 -70.71
CA PRO A 36 -70.46 4.60 -69.65
C PRO A 36 -69.97 4.11 -68.28
N THR A 37 -70.54 4.62 -67.19
CA THR A 37 -70.30 4.11 -65.84
C THR A 37 -70.64 2.61 -65.80
N GLY A 38 -69.76 1.78 -65.24
CA GLY A 38 -69.91 0.32 -65.26
C GLY A 38 -69.31 -0.41 -66.46
N ALA A 39 -68.82 0.29 -67.50
CA ALA A 39 -68.20 -0.32 -68.68
C ALA A 39 -66.84 -1.02 -68.44
N GLY A 40 -66.35 -1.10 -67.20
CA GLY A 40 -65.08 -1.77 -66.87
C GLY A 40 -63.81 -0.93 -66.97
N LYS A 41 -63.91 0.40 -67.11
CA LYS A 41 -62.74 1.30 -67.12
C LYS A 41 -61.83 1.09 -65.90
N THR A 42 -62.42 1.09 -64.70
CA THR A 42 -61.69 0.83 -63.46
C THR A 42 -61.15 -0.60 -63.42
N SER A 43 -61.86 -1.57 -64.00
CA SER A 43 -61.44 -2.97 -64.05
C SER A 43 -60.19 -3.21 -64.90
N VAL A 44 -59.95 -2.40 -65.93
CA VAL A 44 -58.68 -2.42 -66.69
C VAL A 44 -57.51 -1.99 -65.80
N LEU A 45 -57.70 -0.93 -65.01
CA LEU A 45 -56.69 -0.43 -64.07
C LEU A 45 -56.48 -1.39 -62.88
N ASP A 46 -57.56 -2.00 -62.39
CA ASP A 46 -57.53 -3.04 -61.36
C ASP A 46 -56.73 -4.26 -61.87
N ALA A 47 -56.87 -4.64 -63.15
CA ALA A 47 -56.11 -5.73 -63.74
C ALA A 47 -54.60 -5.44 -63.79
N VAL A 48 -54.19 -4.20 -64.10
CA VAL A 48 -52.77 -3.79 -64.01
C VAL A 48 -52.26 -3.94 -62.58
N CYS A 49 -52.99 -3.42 -61.59
CA CYS A 49 -52.59 -3.51 -60.19
C CYS A 49 -52.53 -4.97 -59.70
N TYR A 50 -53.51 -5.78 -60.11
CA TYR A 50 -53.55 -7.21 -59.81
C TYR A 50 -52.37 -7.95 -60.42
N ALA A 51 -52.01 -7.68 -61.68
CA ALA A 51 -50.85 -8.30 -62.33
C ALA A 51 -49.55 -7.99 -61.58
N LEU A 52 -49.36 -6.75 -61.10
CA LEU A 52 -48.15 -6.34 -60.38
C LEU A 52 -48.11 -6.90 -58.95
N TYR A 53 -49.15 -6.64 -58.15
CA TYR A 53 -49.13 -6.87 -56.70
C TYR A 53 -50.00 -8.04 -56.23
N GLY A 54 -50.64 -8.78 -57.14
CA GLY A 54 -51.54 -9.90 -56.81
C GLY A 54 -52.82 -9.49 -56.09
N SER A 55 -53.14 -8.19 -56.03
CA SER A 55 -54.33 -7.66 -55.36
C SER A 55 -54.80 -6.35 -56.00
N VAL A 56 -56.06 -5.99 -55.78
CA VAL A 56 -56.69 -4.78 -56.35
C VAL A 56 -56.88 -3.68 -55.29
N PRO A 57 -56.92 -2.40 -55.69
CA PRO A 57 -57.18 -1.28 -54.78
C PRO A 57 -58.65 -1.23 -54.30
N GLY A 58 -58.85 -0.77 -53.05
CA GLY A 58 -60.18 -0.47 -52.47
C GLY A 58 -60.88 -1.62 -51.74
N ALA A 59 -62.17 -1.45 -51.43
CA ALA A 59 -62.99 -2.37 -50.62
C ALA A 59 -63.25 -3.76 -51.27
N ARG A 60 -62.78 -3.98 -52.50
CA ARG A 60 -62.88 -5.25 -53.25
C ARG A 60 -61.78 -6.26 -52.86
N GLN A 61 -61.11 -6.03 -51.73
CA GLN A 61 -60.03 -6.85 -51.17
C GLN A 61 -60.51 -8.09 -50.41
N SER A 62 -61.78 -8.12 -49.98
CA SER A 62 -62.36 -9.24 -49.25
C SER A 62 -62.54 -10.44 -50.19
N GLY A 63 -61.94 -11.59 -49.84
CA GLY A 63 -62.21 -12.89 -50.48
C GLY A 63 -61.10 -13.51 -51.34
N GLN A 64 -59.81 -13.24 -51.08
CA GLN A 64 -58.67 -13.91 -51.76
C GLN A 64 -58.75 -13.93 -53.31
N GLY A 65 -59.37 -12.91 -53.91
CA GLY A 65 -59.52 -12.82 -55.37
C GLY A 65 -60.68 -13.64 -55.97
N MET A 66 -61.48 -14.35 -55.17
CA MET A 66 -62.65 -15.10 -55.65
C MET A 66 -63.70 -14.20 -56.33
N HIS A 67 -63.83 -12.96 -55.88
CA HIS A 67 -64.75 -11.96 -56.47
C HIS A 67 -64.16 -11.19 -57.67
N LEU A 68 -63.00 -11.60 -58.20
CA LEU A 68 -62.40 -10.97 -59.37
C LEU A 68 -62.88 -11.60 -60.69
N ARG A 69 -63.50 -12.79 -60.64
CA ARG A 69 -64.07 -13.46 -61.81
C ARG A 69 -65.30 -12.73 -62.33
N SER A 70 -65.47 -12.70 -63.65
CA SER A 70 -66.67 -12.17 -64.29
C SER A 70 -67.86 -13.12 -64.21
N ASP A 71 -69.03 -12.62 -63.79
CA ASP A 71 -70.30 -13.36 -63.83
C ASP A 71 -70.78 -13.65 -65.26
N HIS A 72 -70.25 -12.92 -66.25
CA HIS A 72 -70.55 -13.11 -67.66
C HIS A 72 -69.62 -14.13 -68.35
N ALA A 73 -68.69 -14.76 -67.62
CA ALA A 73 -67.77 -15.74 -68.18
C ALA A 73 -68.41 -17.13 -68.30
N GLU A 74 -68.16 -17.82 -69.41
CA GLU A 74 -68.57 -19.21 -69.57
C GLU A 74 -68.01 -20.09 -68.43
N PRO A 75 -68.75 -21.11 -67.95
CA PRO A 75 -68.35 -21.90 -66.78
C PRO A 75 -66.99 -22.58 -66.88
N ARG A 76 -66.45 -22.78 -68.08
CA ARG A 76 -65.13 -23.41 -68.31
C ARG A 76 -64.00 -22.43 -68.62
N THR A 77 -64.31 -21.16 -68.85
CA THR A 77 -63.30 -20.14 -69.17
C THR A 77 -62.55 -19.76 -67.90
N ARG A 78 -61.22 -19.95 -67.89
CA ARG A 78 -60.37 -19.54 -66.76
C ARG A 78 -60.22 -18.03 -66.68
N THR A 79 -60.17 -17.50 -65.46
CA THR A 79 -59.82 -16.10 -65.21
C THR A 79 -58.31 -15.94 -65.27
N GLU A 80 -57.84 -15.04 -66.14
CA GLU A 80 -56.41 -14.81 -66.39
C GLU A 80 -56.17 -13.32 -66.66
N VAL A 81 -55.11 -12.79 -66.06
CA VAL A 81 -54.56 -11.47 -66.38
C VAL A 81 -53.10 -11.65 -66.77
N ARG A 82 -52.76 -11.25 -68.00
CA ARG A 82 -51.38 -11.25 -68.51
C ARG A 82 -50.94 -9.82 -68.79
N LEU A 83 -49.82 -9.40 -68.20
CA LEU A 83 -49.25 -8.07 -68.36
C LEU A 83 -47.81 -8.15 -68.87
N ASP A 84 -47.53 -7.53 -70.01
CA ASP A 84 -46.19 -7.26 -70.53
C ASP A 84 -45.79 -5.82 -70.17
N LEU A 85 -44.64 -5.67 -69.50
CA LEU A 85 -44.13 -4.38 -69.03
C LEU A 85 -42.61 -4.30 -69.03
N THR A 86 -42.08 -3.08 -69.09
CA THR A 86 -40.68 -2.78 -68.81
C THR A 86 -40.54 -2.05 -67.47
N VAL A 87 -39.75 -2.59 -66.55
CA VAL A 87 -39.44 -2.02 -65.23
C VAL A 87 -37.95 -2.17 -64.91
N ALA A 88 -37.33 -1.13 -64.36
CA ALA A 88 -35.89 -1.09 -64.07
C ALA A 88 -34.99 -1.58 -65.23
N GLY A 89 -35.37 -1.32 -66.49
CA GLY A 89 -34.64 -1.73 -67.70
C GLY A 89 -34.90 -3.15 -68.20
N ARG A 90 -35.74 -3.94 -67.51
CA ARG A 90 -36.05 -5.33 -67.85
C ARG A 90 -37.47 -5.46 -68.41
N ARG A 91 -37.64 -6.20 -69.50
CA ARG A 91 -38.96 -6.49 -70.10
C ARG A 91 -39.48 -7.82 -69.58
N LEU A 92 -40.57 -7.76 -68.83
CA LEU A 92 -41.16 -8.87 -68.09
C LEU A 92 -42.59 -9.12 -68.56
N GLU A 93 -43.00 -10.38 -68.52
CA GLU A 93 -44.39 -10.78 -68.68
C GLU A 93 -44.86 -11.50 -67.42
N ILE A 94 -45.92 -10.99 -66.82
CA ILE A 94 -46.52 -11.52 -65.61
C ILE A 94 -47.89 -12.09 -65.98
N THR A 95 -48.10 -13.38 -65.76
CA THR A 95 -49.41 -14.01 -65.89
C THR A 95 -49.91 -14.39 -64.50
N ARG A 96 -51.08 -13.88 -64.08
CA ARG A 96 -51.75 -14.24 -62.83
C ARG A 96 -53.14 -14.81 -63.08
N GLN A 97 -53.40 -15.94 -62.45
CA GLN A 97 -54.69 -16.59 -62.40
C GLN A 97 -55.19 -16.60 -60.94
N PRO A 98 -56.29 -15.90 -60.61
CA PRO A 98 -56.90 -15.99 -59.29
C PRO A 98 -57.51 -17.38 -59.05
N PRO A 99 -57.76 -17.76 -57.77
CA PRO A 99 -58.51 -18.97 -57.48
C PRO A 99 -59.96 -18.82 -57.94
N TRP A 100 -60.53 -19.85 -58.56
CA TRP A 100 -61.92 -19.82 -59.05
C TRP A 100 -62.61 -21.18 -58.97
N GLU A 101 -63.94 -21.16 -58.92
CA GLU A 101 -64.76 -22.37 -58.93
C GLU A 101 -65.04 -22.87 -60.35
N ARG A 102 -64.53 -24.07 -60.63
CA ARG A 102 -64.63 -24.76 -61.91
C ARG A 102 -65.64 -25.91 -61.82
N PRO A 103 -66.49 -26.16 -62.84
CA PRO A 103 -67.28 -27.38 -62.93
C PRO A 103 -66.39 -28.64 -62.90
N LYS A 104 -66.77 -29.65 -62.10
CA LYS A 104 -66.02 -30.91 -62.02
C LYS A 104 -65.93 -31.60 -63.40
N LEU A 105 -64.81 -32.24 -63.69
CA LEU A 105 -64.62 -33.01 -64.94
C LEU A 105 -65.49 -34.28 -65.00
N ARG A 106 -65.92 -34.78 -63.83
CA ARG A 106 -66.82 -35.92 -63.65
C ARG A 106 -67.72 -35.65 -62.44
N GLY A 107 -69.02 -35.94 -62.56
CA GLY A 107 -70.03 -35.69 -61.51
C GLY A 107 -70.66 -34.28 -61.57
N THR A 108 -71.60 -34.01 -60.66
CA THR A 108 -72.27 -32.71 -60.50
C THR A 108 -71.54 -31.84 -59.43
N GLY A 109 -71.56 -30.51 -59.61
CA GLY A 109 -70.96 -29.53 -58.68
C GLY A 109 -69.66 -28.87 -59.18
N THR A 110 -69.13 -27.94 -58.38
CA THR A 110 -67.89 -27.17 -58.65
C THR A 110 -66.71 -27.65 -57.79
N THR A 111 -65.49 -27.27 -58.15
CA THR A 111 -64.25 -27.48 -57.39
C THR A 111 -63.35 -26.25 -57.54
N VAL A 112 -62.60 -25.89 -56.50
CA VAL A 112 -61.71 -24.72 -56.52
C VAL A 112 -60.41 -25.07 -57.25
N ASP A 113 -60.12 -24.32 -58.30
CA ASP A 113 -58.82 -24.31 -58.96
C ASP A 113 -57.92 -23.29 -58.23
N LYS A 114 -56.71 -23.72 -57.83
CA LYS A 114 -55.79 -22.87 -57.05
C LYS A 114 -55.22 -21.74 -57.90
N ALA A 115 -54.87 -20.63 -57.26
CA ALA A 115 -54.18 -19.53 -57.92
C ALA A 115 -52.85 -19.99 -58.55
N GLN A 116 -52.51 -19.44 -59.71
CA GLN A 116 -51.26 -19.71 -60.42
C GLN A 116 -50.65 -18.40 -60.89
N THR A 117 -49.32 -18.29 -60.80
CA THR A 117 -48.57 -17.12 -61.23
C THR A 117 -47.35 -17.57 -62.01
N TRP A 118 -47.06 -16.90 -63.11
CA TRP A 118 -45.84 -17.10 -63.90
C TRP A 118 -45.18 -15.76 -64.17
N LEU A 119 -43.85 -15.76 -64.12
CA LEU A 119 -43.01 -14.64 -64.53
C LEU A 119 -42.08 -15.11 -65.64
N ARG A 120 -42.05 -14.36 -66.74
CA ARG A 120 -41.13 -14.56 -67.87
C ARG A 120 -40.37 -13.26 -68.13
N GLU A 121 -39.14 -13.37 -68.60
CA GLU A 121 -38.32 -12.23 -69.04
C GLU A 121 -38.00 -12.36 -70.52
N TYR A 122 -38.04 -11.25 -71.24
CA TYR A 122 -37.71 -11.21 -72.65
C TYR A 122 -36.20 -11.11 -72.83
N ASP A 123 -35.59 -12.14 -73.41
CA ASP A 123 -34.19 -12.13 -73.80
C ASP A 123 -34.05 -11.45 -75.17
N ALA A 124 -33.56 -10.21 -75.17
CA ALA A 124 -33.36 -9.44 -76.38
C ALA A 124 -32.31 -10.04 -77.33
N THR A 125 -31.40 -10.89 -76.83
CA THR A 125 -30.36 -11.53 -77.64
C THR A 125 -30.87 -12.80 -78.33
N ALA A 126 -31.71 -13.57 -77.65
CA ALA A 126 -32.32 -14.78 -78.18
C ALA A 126 -33.66 -14.54 -78.91
N GLY A 127 -34.24 -13.34 -78.77
CA GLY A 127 -35.55 -12.99 -79.34
C GLY A 127 -36.72 -13.78 -78.74
N ALA A 128 -36.54 -14.36 -77.56
CA ALA A 128 -37.47 -15.32 -76.96
C ALA A 128 -37.76 -15.01 -75.48
N TRP A 129 -38.91 -15.48 -74.99
CA TRP A 129 -39.28 -15.39 -73.58
C TRP A 129 -38.65 -16.54 -72.78
N LYS A 130 -38.02 -16.20 -71.65
CA LYS A 130 -37.42 -17.14 -70.70
C LYS A 130 -38.25 -17.20 -69.42
N ASP A 131 -38.63 -18.39 -68.97
CA ASP A 131 -39.31 -18.60 -67.68
C ASP A 131 -38.36 -18.24 -66.52
N LEU A 132 -38.83 -17.39 -65.58
CA LEU A 132 -38.08 -16.99 -64.38
C LEU A 132 -38.57 -17.69 -63.12
N SER A 133 -39.85 -17.55 -62.77
CA SER A 133 -40.42 -18.16 -61.57
C SER A 133 -41.89 -18.51 -61.76
N ARG A 134 -42.36 -19.44 -60.92
CA ARG A 134 -43.78 -19.83 -60.76
C ARG A 134 -44.28 -19.65 -59.31
N SER A 135 -43.44 -19.09 -58.42
CA SER A 135 -43.76 -18.88 -57.01
C SER A 135 -44.42 -17.51 -56.80
N HIS A 136 -45.59 -17.49 -56.15
CA HIS A 136 -46.32 -16.25 -55.88
C HIS A 136 -45.51 -15.27 -55.03
N GLN A 137 -44.75 -15.78 -54.05
CA GLN A 137 -43.98 -14.97 -53.11
C GLN A 137 -42.72 -14.39 -53.78
N GLU A 138 -41.92 -15.22 -54.45
CA GLU A 138 -40.71 -14.77 -55.15
C GLU A 138 -41.04 -13.70 -56.21
N ILE A 139 -42.10 -13.93 -57.01
CA ILE A 139 -42.54 -12.97 -58.03
C ILE A 139 -43.03 -11.67 -57.36
N GLY A 140 -43.70 -11.75 -56.21
CA GLY A 140 -44.12 -10.59 -55.42
C GLY A 140 -42.94 -9.75 -54.91
N GLU A 141 -41.93 -10.40 -54.33
CA GLU A 141 -40.71 -9.77 -53.83
C GLU A 141 -39.89 -9.13 -54.96
N GLU A 142 -39.67 -9.86 -56.06
CA GLU A 142 -38.97 -9.37 -57.26
C GLU A 142 -39.63 -8.11 -57.82
N ILE A 143 -40.96 -8.15 -58.04
CA ILE A 143 -41.68 -7.00 -58.60
C ILE A 143 -41.70 -5.81 -57.63
N THR A 144 -41.79 -6.06 -56.32
CA THR A 144 -41.76 -4.99 -55.31
C THR A 144 -40.38 -4.32 -55.23
N GLN A 145 -39.29 -5.10 -55.32
CA GLN A 145 -37.93 -4.56 -55.36
C GLN A 145 -37.68 -3.75 -56.63
N LEU A 146 -38.11 -4.25 -57.80
CA LEU A 146 -37.94 -3.54 -59.07
C LEU A 146 -38.76 -2.25 -59.17
N LEU A 147 -39.95 -2.20 -58.55
CA LEU A 147 -40.78 -0.99 -58.50
C LEU A 147 -40.37 -0.02 -57.40
N GLY A 148 -39.70 -0.49 -56.34
CA GLY A 148 -39.21 0.32 -55.22
C GLY A 148 -40.31 0.95 -54.35
N MET A 149 -41.55 0.48 -54.47
CA MET A 149 -42.69 1.01 -53.73
C MET A 149 -43.72 -0.10 -53.45
N SER A 150 -44.43 0.02 -52.33
CA SER A 150 -45.53 -0.88 -52.00
C SER A 150 -46.74 -0.61 -52.89
N ARG A 151 -47.68 -1.56 -52.93
CA ARG A 151 -48.98 -1.41 -53.61
C ARG A 151 -49.70 -0.13 -53.18
N GLU A 152 -49.76 0.14 -51.88
CA GLU A 152 -50.45 1.32 -51.33
C GLU A 152 -49.83 2.61 -51.86
N GLN A 153 -48.51 2.63 -52.01
CA GLN A 153 -47.76 3.76 -52.54
C GLN A 153 -47.94 3.87 -54.06
N PHE A 154 -47.91 2.75 -54.78
CA PHE A 154 -48.19 2.70 -56.22
C PHE A 154 -49.60 3.25 -56.54
N CYS A 155 -50.60 2.88 -55.74
CA CYS A 155 -51.96 3.41 -55.86
C CYS A 155 -52.11 4.87 -55.39
N GLN A 156 -51.10 5.46 -54.76
CA GLN A 156 -51.07 6.86 -54.36
C GLN A 156 -50.26 7.75 -55.30
N VAL A 157 -49.35 7.18 -56.09
CA VAL A 157 -48.38 7.95 -56.90
C VAL A 157 -48.50 7.67 -58.40
N VAL A 158 -48.74 6.41 -58.80
CA VAL A 158 -48.73 6.00 -60.21
C VAL A 158 -50.14 5.73 -60.74
N LEU A 159 -50.95 5.00 -59.98
CA LEU A 159 -52.31 4.65 -60.34
C LEU A 159 -53.28 5.24 -59.30
N LEU A 160 -53.84 6.43 -59.56
CA LEU A 160 -54.75 7.09 -58.63
C LEU A 160 -56.19 6.57 -58.81
N PRO A 161 -56.71 5.69 -57.92
CA PRO A 161 -58.10 5.30 -58.01
C PRO A 161 -59.01 6.49 -57.63
N GLN A 162 -60.21 6.49 -58.18
CA GLN A 162 -61.17 7.57 -58.01
C GLN A 162 -61.49 7.77 -56.50
N GLY A 163 -61.11 8.91 -55.93
CA GLY A 163 -61.37 9.29 -54.53
C GLY A 163 -60.13 9.31 -53.61
N ASP A 164 -59.09 8.52 -53.88
CA ASP A 164 -57.93 8.39 -52.96
C ASP A 164 -56.89 9.52 -53.08
N PHE A 165 -56.91 10.30 -54.16
CA PHE A 165 -56.06 11.50 -54.30
C PHE A 165 -56.36 12.54 -53.21
N ALA A 166 -57.64 12.68 -52.82
CA ALA A 166 -58.05 13.56 -51.73
C ALA A 166 -57.47 13.11 -50.38
N ARG A 167 -57.26 11.80 -50.17
CA ARG A 167 -56.70 11.25 -48.94
C ARG A 167 -55.21 11.60 -48.79
N PHE A 168 -54.45 11.60 -49.89
CA PHE A 168 -53.07 12.08 -49.89
C PHE A 168 -52.98 13.58 -49.57
N LEU A 169 -53.81 14.41 -50.21
CA LEU A 169 -53.84 15.87 -49.96
C LEU A 169 -54.31 16.22 -48.53
N ARG A 170 -55.15 15.37 -47.92
CA ARG A 170 -55.69 15.56 -46.56
C ARG A 170 -54.89 14.84 -45.47
N ALA A 171 -53.84 14.08 -45.82
CA ALA A 171 -52.99 13.43 -44.82
C ALA A 171 -52.31 14.48 -43.93
N ASP A 172 -52.17 14.18 -42.63
CA ASP A 172 -51.49 15.06 -41.69
C ASP A 172 -49.99 15.21 -42.01
N ALA A 173 -49.35 16.21 -41.38
CA ALA A 173 -47.96 16.55 -41.65
C ALA A 173 -47.00 15.38 -41.35
N GLU A 174 -47.31 14.56 -40.34
CA GLU A 174 -46.49 13.42 -39.94
C GLU A 174 -46.57 12.26 -40.95
N ALA A 175 -47.78 11.88 -41.37
CA ALA A 175 -47.98 10.82 -42.37
C ALA A 175 -47.42 11.24 -43.73
N ARG A 176 -47.59 12.51 -44.11
CA ARG A 176 -46.99 13.08 -45.32
C ARG A 176 -45.47 13.09 -45.24
N GLY A 177 -44.90 13.48 -44.11
CA GLY A 177 -43.46 13.47 -43.85
C GLY A 177 -42.84 12.06 -43.95
N LYS A 178 -43.49 11.04 -43.39
CA LYS A 178 -43.05 9.64 -43.50
C LYS A 178 -43.05 9.14 -44.94
N LEU A 179 -44.06 9.50 -45.72
CA LEU A 179 -44.17 9.09 -47.12
C LEU A 179 -43.12 9.79 -47.99
N LEU A 180 -42.97 11.11 -47.87
CA LEU A 180 -41.95 11.87 -48.59
C LEU A 180 -40.53 11.46 -48.18
N GLY A 181 -40.30 11.19 -46.89
CA GLY A 181 -38.98 10.75 -46.41
C GLY A 181 -38.54 9.40 -46.97
N ARG A 182 -39.47 8.49 -47.27
CA ARG A 182 -39.17 7.24 -47.99
C ARG A 182 -39.00 7.45 -49.49
N LEU A 183 -39.80 8.33 -50.10
CA LEU A 183 -39.71 8.64 -51.53
C LEU A 183 -38.37 9.32 -51.88
N PHE A 184 -37.85 10.17 -50.99
CA PHE A 184 -36.61 10.92 -51.18
C PHE A 184 -35.40 10.36 -50.42
N ASP A 185 -35.53 9.17 -49.80
CA ASP A 185 -34.44 8.49 -49.06
C ASP A 185 -33.76 9.39 -48.00
N THR A 186 -34.56 10.06 -47.17
CA THR A 186 -34.06 10.97 -46.12
C THR A 186 -33.75 10.26 -44.80
N GLN A 187 -33.85 8.94 -44.74
CA GLN A 187 -33.62 8.14 -43.51
C GLN A 187 -32.24 8.41 -42.89
N ARG A 188 -31.22 8.60 -43.73
CA ARG A 188 -29.85 8.92 -43.31
C ARG A 188 -29.74 10.15 -42.37
N PHE A 189 -30.63 11.13 -42.52
CA PHE A 189 -30.61 12.36 -41.71
C PHE A 189 -31.27 12.14 -40.35
N ALA A 190 -32.34 11.35 -40.31
CA ALA A 190 -32.97 10.94 -39.06
C ALA A 190 -32.02 10.11 -38.19
N ASP A 191 -31.23 9.23 -38.80
CA ASP A 191 -30.21 8.45 -38.10
C ASP A 191 -29.10 9.35 -37.53
N ALA A 192 -28.68 10.38 -38.27
CA ALA A 192 -27.70 11.35 -37.80
C ALA A 192 -28.22 12.16 -36.60
N GLU A 193 -29.47 12.64 -36.67
CA GLU A 193 -30.13 13.34 -35.56
C GLU A 193 -30.21 12.47 -34.31
N LYS A 194 -30.64 11.21 -34.47
CA LYS A 194 -30.71 10.23 -33.37
C LYS A 194 -29.32 10.03 -32.74
N ARG A 195 -28.28 9.85 -33.55
CA ARG A 195 -26.90 9.67 -33.05
C ARG A 195 -26.40 10.91 -32.30
N LEU A 196 -26.72 12.11 -32.78
CA LEU A 196 -26.34 13.36 -32.11
C LEU A 196 -27.08 13.52 -30.77
N ALA A 197 -28.37 13.19 -30.72
CA ALA A 197 -29.15 13.23 -29.49
C ALA A 197 -28.63 12.23 -28.44
N GLU A 198 -28.29 11.02 -28.85
CA GLU A 198 -27.67 10.00 -27.98
C GLU A 198 -26.31 10.47 -27.47
N ARG A 199 -25.45 11.02 -28.34
CA ARG A 199 -24.15 11.59 -27.93
C ARG A 199 -24.31 12.75 -26.95
N ARG A 200 -25.28 13.64 -27.16
CA ARG A 200 -25.58 14.75 -26.24
C ARG A 200 -25.96 14.20 -24.86
N ARG A 201 -26.92 13.28 -24.79
CA ARG A 201 -27.38 12.69 -23.53
C ARG A 201 -26.24 11.98 -22.78
N ALA A 202 -25.43 11.20 -23.49
CA ALA A 202 -24.30 10.51 -22.89
C ALA A 202 -23.22 11.47 -22.36
N THR A 203 -22.92 12.53 -23.12
CA THR A 203 -21.93 13.54 -22.70
C THR A 203 -22.42 14.35 -21.51
N GLU A 204 -23.70 14.77 -21.52
CA GLU A 204 -24.32 15.49 -20.41
C GLU A 204 -24.35 14.67 -19.13
N ALA A 205 -24.65 13.37 -19.22
CA ALA A 205 -24.58 12.46 -18.08
C ALA A 205 -23.17 12.37 -17.49
N ARG A 206 -22.14 12.23 -18.35
CA ARG A 206 -20.73 12.18 -17.93
C ARG A 206 -20.27 13.46 -17.25
N VAL A 207 -20.69 14.63 -17.76
CA VAL A 207 -20.36 15.93 -17.13
C VAL A 207 -21.00 16.02 -15.76
N ARG A 208 -22.30 15.72 -15.62
CA ARG A 208 -22.97 15.76 -14.32
C ARG A 208 -22.37 14.79 -13.30
N GLU A 209 -21.98 13.59 -13.73
CA GLU A 209 -21.32 12.62 -12.86
C GLU A 209 -19.95 13.13 -12.38
N GLY A 210 -19.15 13.68 -13.29
CA GLY A 210 -17.86 14.28 -12.96
C GLY A 210 -17.98 15.49 -12.03
N ASP A 211 -18.93 16.38 -12.29
CA ASP A 211 -19.20 17.55 -11.45
C ASP A 211 -19.71 17.15 -10.06
N ALA A 212 -20.53 16.10 -9.96
CA ALA A 212 -21.00 15.59 -8.68
C ALA A 212 -19.86 15.00 -7.84
N ALA A 213 -18.94 14.25 -8.47
CA ALA A 213 -17.74 13.76 -7.81
C ALA A 213 -16.83 14.91 -7.35
N LEU A 214 -16.62 15.91 -8.21
CA LEU A 214 -15.84 17.09 -7.89
C LEU A 214 -16.45 17.90 -6.74
N LEU A 215 -17.77 18.11 -6.73
CA LEU A 215 -18.46 18.75 -5.62
C LEU A 215 -18.35 17.94 -4.32
N ALA A 216 -18.43 16.62 -4.38
CA ALA A 216 -18.25 15.77 -3.19
C ALA A 216 -16.86 15.94 -2.59
N ASP A 217 -15.82 16.04 -3.42
CA ASP A 217 -14.45 16.33 -2.98
C ASP A 217 -14.35 17.74 -2.39
N ALA A 218 -14.96 18.72 -3.05
CA ALA A 218 -14.99 20.11 -2.62
C ALA A 218 -15.67 20.27 -1.25
N HIS A 219 -16.77 19.55 -0.99
CA HIS A 219 -17.46 19.57 0.31
C HIS A 219 -16.58 18.99 1.42
N ARG A 220 -15.83 17.90 1.16
CA ARG A 220 -14.88 17.36 2.14
C ARG A 220 -13.76 18.35 2.43
N MET A 221 -13.25 19.04 1.41
CA MET A 221 -12.24 20.09 1.59
C MET A 221 -12.79 21.26 2.41
N GLN A 222 -14.03 21.69 2.15
CA GLN A 222 -14.68 22.76 2.91
C GLN A 222 -14.88 22.40 4.38
N GLN A 223 -15.25 21.15 4.69
CA GLN A 223 -15.39 20.70 6.09
C GLN A 223 -14.09 20.88 6.89
N GLU A 224 -12.95 20.61 6.28
CA GLU A 224 -11.64 20.77 6.92
C GLU A 224 -11.13 22.22 6.90
N ALA A 225 -11.35 22.93 5.80
CA ALA A 225 -10.90 24.31 5.63
C ALA A 225 -11.75 25.31 6.43
N GLY A 226 -13.00 24.94 6.76
CA GLY A 226 -13.99 25.84 7.35
C GLY A 226 -14.16 27.09 6.49
N ASP A 227 -14.21 28.25 7.14
CA ASP A 227 -14.37 29.57 6.51
C ASP A 227 -13.25 29.95 5.51
N ALA A 228 -12.17 29.17 5.42
CA ALA A 228 -11.12 29.40 4.42
C ALA A 228 -11.51 28.91 3.00
N MET A 229 -12.66 28.23 2.87
CA MET A 229 -13.18 27.74 1.60
C MET A 229 -14.69 27.95 1.55
N GLU A 230 -15.15 28.80 0.65
CA GLU A 230 -16.56 28.94 0.31
C GLU A 230 -16.82 28.29 -1.04
N LEU A 231 -17.75 27.34 -1.09
CA LEU A 231 -18.17 26.71 -2.32
C LEU A 231 -19.23 27.54 -3.04
N PRO A 232 -19.20 27.59 -4.38
CA PRO A 232 -20.24 28.24 -5.17
C PRO A 232 -21.57 27.48 -5.11
N GLU A 233 -22.69 28.19 -5.17
CA GLU A 233 -24.03 27.61 -5.29
C GLU A 233 -24.32 27.19 -6.75
N LEU A 234 -23.55 26.23 -7.27
CA LEU A 234 -23.71 25.67 -8.62
C LEU A 234 -24.06 24.18 -8.54
N ALA A 235 -24.97 23.74 -9.41
CA ALA A 235 -25.38 22.35 -9.50
C ALA A 235 -24.54 21.58 -10.56
N PRO A 236 -24.41 20.24 -10.43
CA PRO A 236 -23.75 19.43 -11.46
C PRO A 236 -24.33 19.66 -12.86
N GLY A 237 -23.47 19.99 -13.83
CA GLY A 237 -23.84 20.36 -15.19
C GLY A 237 -23.98 21.87 -15.44
N ASP A 238 -23.90 22.70 -14.40
CA ASP A 238 -23.88 24.15 -14.56
C ASP A 238 -22.53 24.61 -15.15
N PRO A 239 -22.53 25.53 -16.14
CA PRO A 239 -21.30 26.04 -16.73
C PRO A 239 -20.40 26.71 -15.68
N GLY A 240 -19.11 26.35 -15.67
CA GLY A 240 -18.11 26.98 -14.82
C GLY A 240 -18.01 26.42 -13.39
N LEU A 241 -18.79 25.38 -13.04
CA LEU A 241 -18.69 24.72 -11.74
C LEU A 241 -17.27 24.25 -11.43
N ALA A 242 -16.61 23.59 -12.39
CA ALA A 242 -15.26 23.07 -12.20
C ALA A 242 -14.25 24.20 -11.91
N ASP A 243 -14.29 25.29 -12.67
CA ASP A 243 -13.39 26.43 -12.48
C ASP A 243 -13.63 27.11 -11.12
N ALA A 244 -14.89 27.24 -10.70
CA ALA A 244 -15.24 27.84 -9.43
C ALA A 244 -14.79 26.98 -8.24
N VAL A 245 -14.95 25.65 -8.31
CA VAL A 245 -14.43 24.71 -7.31
C VAL A 245 -12.90 24.77 -7.25
N LEU A 246 -12.21 24.79 -8.39
CA LEU A 246 -10.75 24.89 -8.45
C LEU A 246 -10.25 26.22 -7.85
N GLY A 247 -10.95 27.32 -8.10
CA GLY A 247 -10.67 28.63 -7.49
C GLY A 247 -10.79 28.60 -5.96
N ALA A 248 -11.90 28.07 -5.45
CA ALA A 248 -12.12 27.90 -4.01
C ALA A 248 -11.05 27.00 -3.37
N ALA A 249 -10.72 25.88 -4.01
CA ALA A 249 -9.67 24.96 -3.56
C ALA A 249 -8.28 25.61 -3.53
N ALA A 250 -7.97 26.45 -4.53
CA ALA A 250 -6.70 27.18 -4.57
C ALA A 250 -6.57 28.19 -3.41
N LEU A 251 -7.65 28.93 -3.11
CA LEU A 251 -7.72 29.85 -1.97
C LEU A 251 -7.58 29.11 -0.64
N ALA A 252 -8.29 27.99 -0.47
CA ALA A 252 -8.20 27.15 0.72
C ALA A 252 -6.76 26.66 0.95
N ARG A 253 -6.11 26.18 -0.12
CA ARG A 253 -4.72 25.71 -0.07
C ARG A 253 -3.74 26.83 0.29
N ALA A 254 -3.88 28.00 -0.30
CA ALA A 254 -3.04 29.16 -0.01
C ALA A 254 -3.20 29.59 1.47
N THR A 255 -4.44 29.71 1.92
CA THR A 255 -4.78 30.07 3.31
C THR A 255 -4.23 29.04 4.31
N ALA A 256 -4.35 27.75 4.01
CA ALA A 256 -3.79 26.69 4.86
C ALA A 256 -2.25 26.79 4.95
N ARG A 257 -1.58 27.09 3.83
CA ARG A 257 -0.12 27.29 3.79
C ARG A 257 0.32 28.49 4.62
N GLU A 258 -0.41 29.58 4.55
CA GLU A 258 -0.16 30.78 5.37
C GLU A 258 -0.36 30.49 6.85
N ARG A 259 -1.49 29.87 7.22
CA ARG A 259 -1.77 29.47 8.62
C ARG A 259 -0.69 28.55 9.18
N LEU A 260 -0.22 27.58 8.39
CA LEU A 260 0.89 26.71 8.78
C LEU A 260 2.19 27.50 9.01
N THR A 261 2.50 28.44 8.12
CA THR A 261 3.70 29.29 8.24
C THR A 261 3.62 30.15 9.50
N ILE A 262 2.45 30.75 9.78
CA ILE A 262 2.21 31.52 11.02
C ILE A 262 2.38 30.62 12.25
N ALA A 263 1.83 29.40 12.23
CA ALA A 263 1.96 28.45 13.33
C ALA A 263 3.42 28.06 13.59
N HIS A 264 4.21 27.81 12.54
CA HIS A 264 5.65 27.54 12.66
C HIS A 264 6.42 28.74 13.23
N CYS A 265 6.13 29.96 12.76
CA CYS A 265 6.76 31.17 13.31
C CYS A 265 6.41 31.35 14.80
N ARG A 266 5.15 31.10 15.19
CA ARG A 266 4.72 31.15 16.60
C ARG A 266 5.42 30.10 17.45
N LEU A 267 5.55 28.87 16.94
CA LEU A 267 6.26 27.79 17.64
C LEU A 267 7.73 28.15 17.83
N ALA A 268 8.43 28.57 16.78
CA ALA A 268 9.83 28.95 16.86
C ALA A 268 10.07 30.13 17.84
N ALA A 269 9.17 31.10 17.86
CA ALA A 269 9.21 32.20 18.83
C ALA A 269 9.02 31.70 20.26
N ALA A 270 8.06 30.78 20.49
CA ALA A 270 7.81 30.20 21.80
C ALA A 270 8.99 29.34 22.30
N GLU A 271 9.60 28.52 21.43
CA GLU A 271 10.79 27.72 21.74
C GLU A 271 12.01 28.58 22.08
N SER A 272 12.20 29.67 21.33
CA SER A 272 13.27 30.64 21.60
C SER A 272 13.08 31.29 22.97
N ALA A 273 11.87 31.80 23.25
CA ALA A 273 11.52 32.38 24.54
C ALA A 273 11.68 31.37 25.70
N HIS A 274 11.26 30.12 25.51
CA HIS A 274 11.45 29.06 26.50
C HIS A 274 12.94 28.82 26.80
N THR A 275 13.76 28.77 25.75
CA THR A 275 15.21 28.56 25.89
C THR A 275 15.88 29.72 26.64
N GLU A 276 15.49 30.97 26.34
CA GLU A 276 15.96 32.16 27.04
C GLU A 276 15.58 32.15 28.53
N ILE A 277 14.30 31.86 28.84
CA ILE A 277 13.82 31.77 30.22
C ILE A 277 14.55 30.65 30.97
N ARG A 278 14.82 29.50 30.33
CA ARG A 278 15.55 28.40 30.96
C ARG A 278 16.99 28.79 31.29
N ARG A 279 17.69 29.48 30.38
CA ARG A 279 19.04 30.00 30.64
C ARG A 279 19.04 30.99 31.81
N ALA A 280 18.10 31.93 31.81
CA ALA A 280 17.96 32.88 32.91
C ALA A 280 17.70 32.18 34.26
N LEU A 281 16.88 31.12 34.27
CA LEU A 281 16.64 30.31 35.47
C LEU A 281 17.91 29.60 35.94
N ASP A 282 18.69 29.01 35.03
CA ASP A 282 19.95 28.33 35.36
C ASP A 282 20.98 29.32 35.92
N ASP A 283 21.09 30.53 35.34
CA ASP A 283 21.95 31.61 35.84
C ASP A 283 21.54 32.05 37.26
N VAL A 284 20.24 32.23 37.50
CA VAL A 284 19.70 32.57 38.83
C VAL A 284 19.98 31.46 39.85
N ARG A 285 19.85 30.19 39.46
CA ARG A 285 20.16 29.04 40.32
C ARG A 285 21.64 28.95 40.67
N GLU A 286 22.52 29.18 39.69
CA GLU A 286 23.96 29.18 39.92
C GLU A 286 24.36 30.35 40.84
N LEU A 287 23.78 31.54 40.63
CA LEU A 287 24.00 32.67 41.51
C LEU A 287 23.57 32.36 42.95
N ALA A 288 22.38 31.78 43.15
CA ALA A 288 21.89 31.38 44.45
C ALA A 288 22.84 30.36 45.12
N ARG A 289 23.32 29.36 44.37
CA ARG A 289 24.29 28.36 44.85
C ARG A 289 25.61 29.02 45.28
N LEU A 290 26.13 29.95 44.50
CA LEU A 290 27.36 30.69 44.83
C LEU A 290 27.19 31.56 46.07
N GLN A 291 26.03 32.21 46.21
CA GLN A 291 25.69 32.99 47.40
C GLN A 291 25.63 32.10 48.66
N SER A 292 24.99 30.93 48.60
CA SER A 292 24.98 29.96 49.71
C SER A 292 26.37 29.45 50.07
N ARG A 293 27.21 29.15 49.07
CA ARG A 293 28.61 28.74 49.34
C ARG A 293 29.42 29.86 49.98
N PHE A 294 29.21 31.10 49.55
CA PHE A 294 29.87 32.26 50.13
C PHE A 294 29.45 32.47 51.59
N THR A 295 28.15 32.37 51.90
CA THR A 295 27.68 32.51 53.29
C THR A 295 28.22 31.40 54.18
N GLU A 296 28.21 30.14 53.73
CA GLU A 296 28.82 29.03 54.46
C GLU A 296 30.33 29.21 54.68
N ALA A 297 31.07 29.63 53.65
CA ALA A 297 32.51 29.86 53.76
C ALA A 297 32.82 30.98 54.75
N ARG A 298 32.01 32.04 54.75
CA ARG A 298 32.12 33.14 55.69
C ARG A 298 31.84 32.69 57.13
N GLN A 299 30.77 31.92 57.36
CA GLN A 299 30.47 31.35 58.68
C GLN A 299 31.60 30.44 59.19
N ARG A 300 32.18 29.60 58.31
CA ARG A 300 33.34 28.77 58.65
C ARG A 300 34.56 29.60 59.00
N ALA A 301 34.83 30.67 58.26
CA ALA A 301 35.93 31.59 58.55
C ALA A 301 35.74 32.28 59.91
N GLU A 302 34.52 32.75 60.22
CA GLU A 302 34.18 33.34 61.51
C GLU A 302 34.39 32.33 62.67
N GLN A 303 33.92 31.08 62.53
CA GLN A 303 34.14 30.01 63.53
C GLN A 303 35.62 29.67 63.73
N LEU A 304 36.42 29.66 62.66
CA LEU A 304 37.86 29.43 62.76
C LEU A 304 38.56 30.60 63.46
N GLN A 305 38.13 31.83 63.19
CA GLN A 305 38.67 33.04 63.84
C GLN A 305 38.36 33.06 65.34
N GLU A 306 37.14 32.68 65.74
CA GLU A 306 36.77 32.52 67.16
C GLU A 306 37.67 31.51 67.87
N ARG A 307 38.00 30.39 67.21
CA ARG A 307 38.83 29.32 67.77
C ARG A 307 40.34 29.61 67.70
N ALA A 308 40.77 30.62 66.94
CA ALA A 308 42.18 30.94 66.75
C ALA A 308 42.87 31.33 68.08
N GLY A 309 42.17 32.07 68.95
CA GLY A 309 42.69 32.45 70.27
C GLY A 309 42.99 31.23 71.15
N ALA A 310 42.02 30.31 71.27
CA ALA A 310 42.17 29.06 72.02
C ALA A 310 43.27 28.16 71.43
N HIS A 311 43.40 28.13 70.09
CA HIS A 311 44.45 27.38 69.42
C HIS A 311 45.86 27.95 69.74
N HIS A 312 46.04 29.27 69.64
CA HIS A 312 47.29 29.93 70.01
C HIS A 312 47.64 29.73 71.50
N GLU A 313 46.64 29.76 72.39
CA GLU A 313 46.86 29.46 73.80
C GLU A 313 47.29 28.01 74.04
N ALA A 314 46.65 27.05 73.37
CA ALA A 314 47.05 25.65 73.41
C ALA A 314 48.48 25.45 72.87
N GLN A 315 48.86 26.13 71.79
CA GLN A 315 50.24 26.12 71.26
C GLN A 315 51.25 26.68 72.25
N ARG A 316 50.98 27.85 72.85
CA ARG A 316 51.86 28.43 73.89
C ARG A 316 51.97 27.52 75.11
N ARG A 317 50.87 26.87 75.52
CA ARG A 317 50.88 25.89 76.61
C ARG A 317 51.74 24.68 76.26
N MET A 318 51.60 24.13 75.05
CA MET A 318 52.43 23.04 74.55
C MET A 318 53.92 23.41 74.53
N GLU A 319 54.28 24.60 74.05
CA GLU A 319 55.66 25.08 74.06
C GLU A 319 56.22 25.22 75.47
N ARG A 320 55.42 25.74 76.42
CA ARG A 320 55.81 25.79 77.84
C ARG A 320 56.00 24.40 78.42
N SER A 321 55.12 23.45 78.12
CA SER A 321 55.25 22.06 78.56
C SER A 321 56.50 21.40 77.98
N ARG A 322 56.83 21.62 76.69
CA ARG A 322 58.08 21.14 76.08
C ARG A 322 59.32 21.73 76.75
N LYS A 323 59.29 23.03 77.09
CA LYS A 323 60.39 23.67 77.83
C LYS A 323 60.53 23.10 79.24
N ALA A 324 59.42 22.80 79.93
CA ALA A 324 59.44 22.18 81.24
C ALA A 324 59.99 20.74 81.20
N GLU A 325 59.61 19.96 80.17
CA GLU A 325 60.12 18.61 79.92
C GLU A 325 61.65 18.57 79.79
N ALA A 326 62.27 19.59 79.19
CA ALA A 326 63.73 19.68 79.08
C ALA A 326 64.46 19.83 80.44
N VAL A 327 63.79 20.36 81.47
CA VAL A 327 64.36 20.57 82.81
C VAL A 327 63.99 19.47 83.80
N ALA A 328 62.97 18.65 83.47
CA ALA A 328 62.51 17.56 84.32
C ALA A 328 63.62 16.56 84.70
N PRO A 329 64.50 16.09 83.79
CA PRO A 329 65.59 15.18 84.16
C PRO A 329 66.60 15.79 85.15
N ALA A 330 66.83 17.10 85.08
CA ALA A 330 67.76 17.79 85.99
C ALA A 330 67.13 17.99 87.38
N LEU A 331 65.82 18.24 87.45
CA LEU A 331 65.07 18.30 88.71
C LEU A 331 64.98 16.92 89.37
N GLU A 332 64.66 15.89 88.59
CA GLU A 332 64.64 14.49 89.05
C GLU A 332 66.03 14.06 89.56
N LEU A 333 67.12 14.44 88.87
CA LEU A 333 68.49 14.17 89.33
C LEU A 333 68.82 14.90 90.64
N ARG A 334 68.38 16.16 90.79
CA ARG A 334 68.56 16.93 92.03
C ARG A 334 67.79 16.29 93.19
N GLU A 335 66.52 15.95 92.98
CA GLU A 335 65.68 15.31 94.00
C GLU A 335 66.22 13.94 94.37
N ALA A 336 66.65 13.13 93.39
CA ALA A 336 67.29 11.86 93.64
C ALA A 336 68.59 12.00 94.44
N ALA A 337 69.44 12.98 94.12
CA ALA A 337 70.68 13.26 94.84
C ALA A 337 70.43 13.77 96.27
N GLU A 338 69.42 14.63 96.48
CA GLU A 338 69.01 15.09 97.82
C GLU A 338 68.49 13.92 98.67
N GLU A 339 67.66 13.06 98.07
CA GLU A 339 67.09 11.90 98.73
C GLU A 339 68.17 10.84 99.04
N GLU A 340 69.15 10.65 98.15
CA GLU A 340 70.29 9.76 98.33
C GLU A 340 71.25 10.29 99.40
N HIS A 341 71.52 11.60 99.43
CA HIS A 341 72.31 12.22 100.50
C HIS A 341 71.64 12.09 101.87
N ARG A 342 70.31 12.32 101.94
CA ARG A 342 69.53 12.15 103.18
C ARG A 342 69.51 10.69 103.64
N ARG A 343 69.35 9.74 102.71
CA ARG A 343 69.43 8.30 103.00
C ARG A 343 70.83 7.88 103.43
N ALA A 344 71.89 8.35 102.78
CA ALA A 344 73.27 8.00 103.12
C ALA A 344 73.66 8.53 104.50
N THR A 345 73.30 9.76 104.85
CA THR A 345 73.56 10.33 106.19
C THR A 345 72.76 9.63 107.29
N THR A 346 71.49 9.29 107.03
CA THR A 346 70.67 8.54 108.00
C THR A 346 71.15 7.09 108.14
N ALA A 347 71.58 6.45 107.04
CA ALA A 347 72.12 5.10 107.05
C ALA A 347 73.51 5.03 107.69
N GLU A 348 74.39 6.01 107.49
CA GLU A 348 75.67 6.09 108.20
C GLU A 348 75.45 6.17 109.73
N ALA A 349 74.53 7.03 110.16
CA ALA A 349 74.20 7.19 111.58
C ALA A 349 73.55 5.94 112.19
N SER A 350 72.68 5.24 111.44
CA SER A 350 71.99 4.03 111.88
C SER A 350 72.88 2.76 111.84
N VAL A 351 73.75 2.64 110.84
CA VAL A 351 74.64 1.48 110.64
C VAL A 351 75.84 1.53 111.58
N ARG A 352 76.36 2.73 111.93
CA ARG A 352 77.37 2.85 113.01
C ARG A 352 76.87 2.31 114.35
N GLY A 353 75.58 2.43 114.64
CA GLY A 353 74.97 1.91 115.87
C GLY A 353 74.71 0.39 115.87
N THR A 354 74.82 -0.28 114.73
CA THR A 354 74.51 -1.73 114.57
C THR A 354 75.71 -2.56 114.12
N LEU A 355 76.89 -1.95 113.97
CA LEU A 355 78.16 -2.64 113.72
C LEU A 355 78.63 -3.38 114.99
N PRO A 356 79.01 -4.67 114.87
CA PRO A 356 79.69 -5.40 115.95
C PRO A 356 80.96 -4.65 116.39
N GLY A 357 81.27 -4.65 117.69
CA GLY A 357 82.36 -3.83 118.25
C GLY A 357 83.75 -4.00 117.61
N SER A 358 83.97 -5.11 116.89
CA SER A 358 85.18 -5.36 116.09
C SER A 358 85.30 -4.53 114.80
N TYR A 359 84.25 -3.80 114.38
CA TYR A 359 84.24 -2.96 113.17
C TYR A 359 83.72 -1.54 113.41
N ALA A 360 83.42 -1.17 114.66
CA ALA A 360 82.89 0.15 115.02
C ALA A 360 83.88 1.29 114.71
N ASP A 361 85.19 1.03 114.84
CA ASP A 361 86.28 1.98 114.53
C ASP A 361 87.04 1.62 113.23
N ALA A 362 86.51 0.68 112.43
CA ALA A 362 87.15 0.27 111.18
C ALA A 362 86.97 1.34 110.10
N GLY A 363 88.09 1.80 109.52
CA GLY A 363 88.10 2.75 108.40
C GLY A 363 87.48 2.21 107.11
N ALA A 364 87.20 3.12 106.17
CA ALA A 364 86.46 2.86 104.93
C ALA A 364 87.00 1.67 104.08
N SER A 365 88.29 1.36 104.14
CA SER A 365 88.87 0.24 103.37
C SER A 365 88.49 -1.15 103.93
N GLY A 366 88.24 -1.27 105.24
CA GLY A 366 87.89 -2.55 105.89
C GLY A 366 86.42 -2.94 105.68
N LEU A 367 85.51 -1.96 105.72
CA LEU A 367 84.08 -2.16 105.49
C LEU A 367 83.78 -2.40 103.99
N ALA A 368 84.58 -1.81 103.09
CA ALA A 368 84.45 -1.98 101.64
C ALA A 368 84.81 -3.39 101.12
N ALA A 369 85.55 -4.20 101.88
CA ALA A 369 85.85 -5.59 101.54
C ALA A 369 84.71 -6.56 101.92
N ALA A 370 83.92 -6.22 102.94
CA ALA A 370 82.76 -7.00 103.37
C ALA A 370 81.52 -6.73 102.49
N ALA A 371 81.30 -5.47 102.10
CA ALA A 371 80.19 -5.07 101.23
C ALA A 371 80.33 -5.57 99.78
N ARG A 372 81.56 -5.74 99.28
CA ARG A 372 81.81 -6.19 97.90
C ARG A 372 81.32 -7.61 97.62
N ARG A 373 81.32 -8.50 98.62
CA ARG A 373 80.85 -9.89 98.47
C ARG A 373 79.33 -10.05 98.46
N ALA A 374 78.59 -9.11 99.05
CA ALA A 374 77.13 -9.18 99.13
C ALA A 374 76.43 -8.45 97.96
N ALA A 375 77.13 -7.53 97.28
CA ALA A 375 76.59 -6.76 96.16
C ALA A 375 76.66 -7.48 94.79
N GLU A 376 77.47 -8.54 94.66
CA GLU A 376 77.65 -9.27 93.39
C GLU A 376 76.48 -10.22 93.06
N GLU A 377 75.66 -10.67 94.02
CA GLU A 377 74.58 -11.65 93.77
C GLU A 377 73.20 -11.05 93.40
N LEU A 378 72.96 -9.75 93.63
CA LEU A 378 71.61 -9.14 93.50
C LEU A 378 71.43 -8.20 92.30
N GLY A 379 72.50 -7.77 91.63
CA GLY A 379 72.42 -6.85 90.47
C GLY A 379 72.03 -7.50 89.13
N GLY A 380 72.17 -8.83 89.00
CA GLY A 380 72.03 -9.53 87.72
C GLY A 380 70.60 -9.82 87.26
N LEU A 381 69.61 -9.91 88.16
CA LEU A 381 68.30 -10.50 87.86
C LEU A 381 67.20 -9.48 87.48
N ASP A 382 67.35 -8.18 87.78
CA ASP A 382 66.25 -7.20 87.61
C ASP A 382 66.38 -6.33 86.34
N ALA A 383 67.54 -6.31 85.69
CA ALA A 383 67.76 -5.61 84.41
C ALA A 383 67.21 -6.39 83.20
N ALA A 384 67.16 -7.72 83.25
CA ALA A 384 66.68 -8.56 82.14
C ALA A 384 65.15 -8.49 81.94
N ARG A 385 64.37 -8.38 83.03
CA ARG A 385 62.90 -8.43 83.02
C ARG A 385 62.23 -7.23 82.33
N ARG A 386 62.83 -6.03 82.39
CA ARG A 386 62.23 -4.78 81.85
C ARG A 386 62.46 -4.61 80.34
N ALA A 387 63.53 -5.18 79.79
CA ALA A 387 63.83 -5.13 78.36
C ALA A 387 62.90 -6.06 77.55
N GLU A 388 62.49 -7.18 78.12
CA GLU A 388 61.67 -8.20 77.45
C GLU A 388 60.22 -7.73 77.19
N GLN A 389 59.62 -7.01 78.14
CA GLN A 389 58.22 -6.53 78.03
C GLN A 389 58.04 -5.41 77.00
N LYS A 390 59.07 -4.58 76.76
CA LYS A 390 59.03 -3.48 75.77
C LYS A 390 59.22 -3.99 74.33
N LEU A 391 59.94 -5.09 74.17
CA LEU A 391 60.20 -5.73 72.87
C LEU A 391 58.95 -6.40 72.28
N VAL A 392 58.09 -6.98 73.12
CA VAL A 392 56.86 -7.65 72.67
C VAL A 392 55.86 -6.67 72.06
N ARG A 393 55.58 -5.53 72.71
CA ARG A 393 54.64 -4.52 72.19
C ARG A 393 55.09 -3.89 70.87
N LEU A 394 56.38 -3.56 70.75
CA LEU A 394 56.93 -2.99 69.52
C LEU A 394 56.98 -3.99 68.37
N ALA A 395 57.11 -5.29 68.65
CA ALA A 395 57.03 -6.34 67.65
C ALA A 395 55.59 -6.53 67.12
N GLU A 396 54.58 -6.45 67.99
CA GLU A 396 53.17 -6.55 67.60
C GLU A 396 52.72 -5.36 66.73
N GLU A 397 53.06 -4.12 67.10
CA GLU A 397 52.75 -2.92 66.31
C GLU A 397 53.42 -2.96 64.93
N ARG A 398 54.69 -3.39 64.85
CA ARG A 398 55.40 -3.54 63.56
C ARG A 398 54.77 -4.61 62.68
N SER A 399 54.35 -5.73 63.25
CA SER A 399 53.65 -6.80 62.50
C SER A 399 52.28 -6.37 61.96
N GLY A 400 51.59 -5.44 62.63
CA GLY A 400 50.32 -4.89 62.18
C GLY A 400 50.50 -3.94 60.99
N LEU A 401 51.49 -3.06 61.07
CA LEU A 401 51.83 -2.12 59.99
C LEU A 401 52.37 -2.84 58.75
N ASP A 402 53.24 -3.84 58.92
CA ASP A 402 53.77 -4.66 57.81
C ASP A 402 52.65 -5.41 57.05
N ARG A 403 51.59 -5.85 57.75
CA ARG A 403 50.43 -6.50 57.11
C ARG A 403 49.57 -5.52 56.33
N GLN A 404 49.36 -4.32 56.85
CA GLN A 404 48.60 -3.27 56.18
C GLN A 404 49.33 -2.71 54.95
N GLU A 405 50.65 -2.59 55.02
CA GLU A 405 51.48 -2.19 53.88
C GLU A 405 51.39 -3.21 52.74
N ARG A 406 51.56 -4.51 53.04
CA ARG A 406 51.43 -5.58 52.03
C ARG A 406 50.05 -5.62 51.39
N ALA A 407 48.99 -5.43 52.16
CA ALA A 407 47.62 -5.41 51.63
C ALA A 407 47.36 -4.22 50.70
N ASP A 408 47.84 -3.03 51.05
CA ASP A 408 47.71 -1.84 50.19
C ASP A 408 48.59 -1.95 48.93
N GLU A 409 49.80 -2.53 49.03
CA GLU A 409 50.65 -2.83 47.88
C GLU A 409 50.03 -3.86 46.93
N GLU A 410 49.34 -4.87 47.46
CA GLU A 410 48.62 -5.87 46.67
C GLU A 410 47.44 -5.25 45.91
N VAL A 411 46.63 -4.42 46.56
CA VAL A 411 45.54 -3.66 45.92
C VAL A 411 46.06 -2.74 44.81
N LEU A 412 47.17 -2.03 45.04
CA LEU A 412 47.80 -1.18 44.01
C LEU A 412 48.29 -2.01 42.82
N ARG A 413 48.95 -3.14 43.07
CA ARG A 413 49.48 -4.03 42.03
C ARG A 413 48.36 -4.63 41.17
N GLU A 414 47.28 -5.10 41.78
CA GLU A 414 46.13 -5.67 41.07
C GLU A 414 45.38 -4.60 40.25
N ALA A 415 45.17 -3.41 40.82
CA ALA A 415 44.50 -2.32 40.12
C ALA A 415 45.34 -1.79 38.94
N ASP A 416 46.66 -1.64 39.10
CA ASP A 416 47.56 -1.22 38.03
C ASP A 416 47.60 -2.27 36.91
N ALA A 417 47.76 -3.56 37.24
CA ALA A 417 47.79 -4.63 36.25
C ALA A 417 46.49 -4.73 35.43
N TRP A 418 45.33 -4.51 36.04
CA TRP A 418 44.04 -4.48 35.33
C TRP A 418 43.88 -3.22 34.47
N LEU A 419 44.28 -2.05 34.98
CA LEU A 419 44.21 -0.78 34.26
C LEU A 419 45.19 -0.73 33.06
N ASP A 420 46.32 -1.42 33.13
CA ASP A 420 47.24 -1.58 32.00
C ASP A 420 46.60 -2.36 30.83
N ALA A 421 45.72 -3.32 31.13
CA ALA A 421 44.97 -4.09 30.14
C ALA A 421 43.64 -3.44 29.71
N TRP A 422 43.23 -2.35 30.36
CA TRP A 422 41.94 -1.69 30.15
C TRP A 422 41.78 -1.16 28.72
N ASP A 423 42.78 -0.44 28.20
CA ASP A 423 42.65 0.21 26.89
C ASP A 423 42.46 -0.83 25.76
N ALA A 424 43.14 -1.98 25.86
CA ALA A 424 42.95 -3.10 24.93
C ALA A 424 41.55 -3.73 25.06
N THR A 425 41.07 -3.91 26.29
CA THR A 425 39.74 -4.47 26.57
C THR A 425 38.63 -3.54 26.08
N ARG A 426 38.76 -2.23 26.34
CA ARG A 426 37.85 -1.19 25.87
C ARG A 426 37.82 -1.13 24.35
N ALA A 427 38.97 -1.17 23.70
CA ALA A 427 39.04 -1.17 22.24
C ALA A 427 38.35 -2.40 21.63
N ALA A 428 38.52 -3.59 22.22
CA ALA A 428 37.86 -4.81 21.76
C ALA A 428 36.33 -4.75 21.96
N LEU A 429 35.86 -4.26 23.11
CA LEU A 429 34.43 -4.11 23.38
C LEU A 429 33.79 -3.01 22.51
N GLN A 430 34.48 -1.89 22.31
CA GLN A 430 34.03 -0.83 21.41
C GLN A 430 33.94 -1.33 19.96
N SER A 431 34.96 -2.06 19.48
CA SER A 431 34.93 -2.66 18.15
C SER A 431 33.76 -3.63 17.97
N ARG A 432 33.41 -4.41 19.01
CA ARG A 432 32.21 -5.28 18.98
C ARG A 432 30.91 -4.49 18.92
N VAL A 433 30.81 -3.38 19.64
CA VAL A 433 29.67 -2.45 19.57
C VAL A 433 29.56 -1.86 18.17
N ASP A 434 30.67 -1.35 17.62
CA ASP A 434 30.71 -0.73 16.30
C ASP A 434 30.30 -1.73 15.20
N SER A 435 30.85 -2.95 15.22
CA SER A 435 30.47 -4.00 14.27
C SER A 435 29.01 -4.44 14.40
N ALA A 436 28.47 -4.54 15.62
CA ALA A 436 27.05 -4.87 15.83
C ALA A 436 26.12 -3.71 15.42
N GLN A 437 26.58 -2.47 15.55
CA GLN A 437 25.86 -1.27 15.12
C GLN A 437 25.84 -1.16 13.59
N GLU A 438 26.96 -1.42 12.92
CA GLU A 438 27.05 -1.52 11.46
C GLU A 438 26.14 -2.64 10.93
N ALA A 439 26.12 -3.80 11.60
CA ALA A 439 25.20 -4.89 11.28
C ALA A 439 23.73 -4.46 11.47
N ALA A 440 23.39 -3.72 12.54
CA ALA A 440 22.04 -3.21 12.73
C ALA A 440 21.61 -2.29 11.58
N THR A 441 22.46 -1.33 11.21
CA THR A 441 22.18 -0.42 10.08
C THR A 441 22.07 -1.17 8.75
N ARG A 442 22.93 -2.17 8.49
CA ARG A 442 22.85 -2.99 7.27
C ARG A 442 21.60 -3.87 7.26
N ALA A 443 21.17 -4.41 8.40
CA ALA A 443 19.93 -5.17 8.51
C ALA A 443 18.71 -4.30 8.20
N GLU A 444 18.69 -3.04 8.65
CA GLU A 444 17.64 -2.07 8.28
C GLU A 444 17.62 -1.79 6.78
N GLN A 445 18.78 -1.55 6.16
CA GLN A 445 18.88 -1.34 4.71
C GLN A 445 18.40 -2.56 3.91
N LEU A 446 18.77 -3.77 4.34
CA LEU A 446 18.30 -5.01 3.71
C LEU A 446 16.80 -5.23 3.91
N ALA A 447 16.23 -4.86 5.05
CA ALA A 447 14.78 -4.92 5.27
C ALA A 447 14.01 -4.05 4.26
N VAL A 448 14.50 -2.82 4.01
CA VAL A 448 13.91 -1.89 3.04
C VAL A 448 13.92 -2.47 1.62
N GLN A 449 14.92 -3.26 1.25
CA GLN A 449 14.97 -3.94 -0.07
C GLN A 449 14.12 -5.21 -0.10
N ARG A 450 14.03 -5.92 1.03
CA ARG A 450 13.37 -7.22 1.15
C ARG A 450 11.87 -7.12 1.04
N ASP A 451 11.25 -6.14 1.68
CA ASP A 451 9.80 -6.05 1.72
C ASP A 451 9.19 -5.79 0.32
N PRO A 452 9.73 -4.86 -0.51
CA PRO A 452 9.34 -4.73 -1.91
C PRO A 452 9.60 -6.00 -2.73
N MET A 453 10.74 -6.67 -2.51
CA MET A 453 11.07 -7.89 -3.26
C MET A 453 10.10 -9.04 -2.95
N ARG A 454 9.70 -9.20 -1.69
CA ARG A 454 8.66 -10.15 -1.27
C ARG A 454 7.29 -9.82 -1.86
N GLY A 455 6.94 -8.53 -1.91
CA GLY A 455 5.72 -8.06 -2.59
C GLY A 455 5.72 -8.47 -4.05
N ARG A 456 6.80 -8.15 -4.78
CA ARG A 456 6.97 -8.52 -6.20
C ARG A 456 6.92 -10.03 -6.44
N LEU A 457 7.55 -10.83 -5.58
CA LEU A 457 7.49 -12.29 -5.67
C LEU A 457 6.06 -12.82 -5.47
N THR A 458 5.33 -12.27 -4.51
CA THR A 458 3.93 -12.66 -4.24
C THR A 458 3.05 -12.30 -5.43
N ALA A 459 3.22 -11.10 -5.99
CA ALA A 459 2.54 -10.67 -7.21
C ALA A 459 2.88 -11.57 -8.41
N ALA A 460 4.15 -11.99 -8.57
CA ALA A 460 4.57 -12.88 -9.65
C ALA A 460 3.93 -14.28 -9.55
N ARG A 461 3.86 -14.87 -8.36
CA ARG A 461 3.14 -16.14 -8.12
C ARG A 461 1.65 -16.01 -8.39
N THR A 462 1.08 -14.87 -8.03
CA THR A 462 -0.34 -14.56 -8.26
C THR A 462 -0.61 -14.41 -9.76
N ARG A 463 0.27 -13.71 -10.50
CA ARG A 463 0.25 -13.61 -11.96
C ARG A 463 0.26 -14.99 -12.60
N ASP A 464 1.18 -15.87 -12.21
CA ASP A 464 1.29 -17.19 -12.83
C ASP A 464 0.06 -18.06 -12.57
N THR A 465 -0.52 -17.97 -11.38
CA THR A 465 -1.79 -18.65 -11.03
C THR A 465 -2.96 -18.07 -11.85
N LEU A 466 -3.07 -16.75 -11.91
CA LEU A 466 -4.13 -16.05 -12.66
C LEU A 466 -4.01 -16.23 -14.17
N ALA A 467 -2.80 -16.47 -14.69
CA ALA A 467 -2.58 -16.80 -16.09
C ALA A 467 -3.19 -18.17 -16.43
N ALA A 468 -3.01 -19.17 -15.55
CA ALA A 468 -3.68 -20.47 -15.68
C ALA A 468 -5.21 -20.34 -15.53
N ASP A 469 -5.69 -19.56 -14.55
CA ASP A 469 -7.12 -19.28 -14.38
C ASP A 469 -7.73 -18.56 -15.58
N LEU A 470 -6.96 -17.70 -16.25
CA LEU A 470 -7.40 -16.99 -17.46
C LEU A 470 -7.64 -17.96 -18.60
N GLU A 471 -6.73 -18.91 -18.83
CA GLU A 471 -6.92 -19.95 -19.84
C GLU A 471 -8.17 -20.79 -19.54
N ASP A 472 -8.37 -21.16 -18.28
CA ASP A 472 -9.55 -21.89 -17.82
C ASP A 472 -10.85 -21.11 -18.02
N ALA A 473 -10.86 -19.83 -17.66
CA ALA A 473 -12.01 -18.95 -17.84
C ALA A 473 -12.33 -18.71 -19.32
N GLN A 474 -11.32 -18.58 -20.17
CA GLN A 474 -11.50 -18.48 -21.63
C GLN A 474 -12.11 -19.75 -22.22
N ARG A 475 -11.61 -20.93 -21.82
CA ARG A 475 -12.17 -22.22 -22.24
C ARG A 475 -13.64 -22.35 -21.84
N ARG A 476 -13.99 -21.99 -20.60
CA ARG A 476 -15.39 -22.03 -20.11
C ARG A 476 -16.29 -21.05 -20.86
N ALA A 477 -15.85 -19.81 -21.05
CA ALA A 477 -16.62 -18.79 -21.76
C ALA A 477 -16.91 -19.19 -23.22
N LEU A 478 -15.93 -19.79 -23.91
CA LEU A 478 -16.12 -20.31 -25.26
C LEU A 478 -17.09 -21.50 -25.30
N ALA A 479 -16.97 -22.44 -24.35
CA ALA A 479 -17.86 -23.58 -24.26
C ALA A 479 -19.31 -23.16 -23.96
N SER A 480 -19.51 -22.21 -23.04
CA SER A 480 -20.85 -21.71 -22.71
C SER A 480 -21.44 -20.84 -23.82
N GLU A 481 -20.62 -20.12 -24.59
CA GLU A 481 -21.05 -19.41 -25.81
C GLU A 481 -21.60 -20.40 -26.85
N GLN A 482 -20.85 -21.46 -27.15
CA GLN A 482 -21.28 -22.50 -28.09
C GLN A 482 -22.59 -23.18 -27.64
N GLN A 483 -22.71 -23.46 -26.34
CA GLN A 483 -23.93 -24.03 -25.76
C GLN A 483 -25.12 -23.07 -25.85
N ALA A 484 -24.91 -21.78 -25.59
CA ALA A 484 -25.95 -20.75 -25.69
C ALA A 484 -26.45 -20.60 -27.13
N LEU A 485 -25.54 -20.51 -28.11
CA LEU A 485 -25.86 -20.46 -29.53
C LEU A 485 -26.60 -21.73 -29.99
N GLY A 486 -26.14 -22.91 -29.59
CA GLY A 486 -26.79 -24.19 -29.93
C GLY A 486 -28.18 -24.34 -29.31
N SER A 487 -28.36 -23.95 -28.05
CA SER A 487 -29.66 -24.00 -27.36
C SER A 487 -30.65 -22.99 -27.96
N ARG A 488 -30.15 -21.82 -28.37
CA ARG A 488 -30.96 -20.80 -29.05
C ARG A 488 -31.38 -21.23 -30.44
N ALA A 489 -30.48 -21.83 -31.23
CA ALA A 489 -30.81 -22.41 -32.52
C ALA A 489 -31.87 -23.51 -32.37
N HIS A 490 -31.69 -24.42 -31.41
CA HIS A 490 -32.67 -25.49 -31.15
C HIS A 490 -34.05 -24.95 -30.75
N TRP A 491 -34.11 -23.91 -29.92
CA TRP A 491 -35.38 -23.25 -29.59
C TRP A 491 -36.04 -22.61 -30.81
N LEU A 492 -35.27 -21.92 -31.67
CA LEU A 492 -35.80 -21.32 -32.89
C LEU A 492 -36.35 -22.38 -33.85
N ASP A 493 -35.65 -23.50 -34.03
CA ASP A 493 -36.10 -24.62 -34.85
C ASP A 493 -37.41 -25.22 -34.33
N LEU A 494 -37.51 -25.47 -33.01
CA LEU A 494 -38.74 -25.99 -32.40
C LEU A 494 -39.90 -25.00 -32.49
N LYS A 495 -39.61 -23.70 -32.35
CA LYS A 495 -40.61 -22.64 -32.53
C LYS A 495 -41.12 -22.61 -33.97
N GLU A 496 -40.24 -22.73 -34.95
CA GLU A 496 -40.61 -22.80 -36.37
C GLU A 496 -41.43 -24.05 -36.68
N GLN A 497 -41.02 -25.22 -36.18
CA GLN A 497 -41.77 -26.47 -36.32
C GLN A 497 -43.17 -26.38 -35.68
N ARG A 498 -43.30 -25.75 -34.51
CA ARG A 498 -44.59 -25.52 -33.87
C ARG A 498 -45.47 -24.55 -34.67
N LEU A 499 -44.92 -23.45 -35.19
CA LEU A 499 -45.65 -22.51 -36.06
C LEU A 499 -46.18 -23.20 -37.32
N ASN A 500 -45.37 -24.06 -37.94
CA ASN A 500 -45.77 -24.87 -39.09
C ASN A 500 -46.84 -25.92 -38.72
N GLY A 501 -46.83 -26.41 -37.48
CA GLY A 501 -47.80 -27.37 -36.94
C GLY A 501 -49.01 -26.76 -36.21
N ILE A 502 -49.17 -25.44 -36.19
CA ILE A 502 -50.12 -24.76 -35.29
C ILE A 502 -51.58 -25.01 -35.65
N ALA A 503 -51.85 -25.25 -36.95
CA ALA A 503 -53.17 -25.61 -37.44
C ALA A 503 -53.69 -26.91 -36.79
N ALA A 504 -52.81 -27.87 -36.49
CA ALA A 504 -53.18 -29.12 -35.82
C ALA A 504 -53.39 -28.95 -34.30
N GLU A 505 -52.76 -27.96 -33.65
CA GLU A 505 -53.08 -27.60 -32.25
C GLU A 505 -54.46 -26.96 -32.16
N LEU A 506 -54.74 -25.98 -33.01
CA LEU A 506 -56.02 -25.26 -33.04
C LEU A 506 -57.19 -26.18 -33.42
N ALA A 507 -56.97 -27.08 -34.37
CA ALA A 507 -57.98 -28.07 -34.79
C ALA A 507 -58.32 -29.09 -33.69
N ALA A 508 -57.40 -29.38 -32.76
CA ALA A 508 -57.64 -30.28 -31.63
C ALA A 508 -58.57 -29.68 -30.56
N HIS A 509 -58.91 -28.39 -30.65
CA HIS A 509 -59.81 -27.69 -29.71
C HIS A 509 -61.17 -27.36 -30.36
N LEU A 510 -61.45 -27.93 -31.54
CA LEU A 510 -62.74 -27.78 -32.19
C LEU A 510 -63.78 -28.72 -31.55
N THR A 511 -64.88 -28.14 -31.08
CA THR A 511 -66.07 -28.81 -30.57
C THR A 511 -67.17 -28.75 -31.62
N ASP A 512 -67.79 -29.89 -31.93
CA ASP A 512 -68.83 -29.98 -32.95
C ASP A 512 -70.04 -29.13 -32.56
N GLY A 513 -70.46 -28.20 -33.43
CA GLY A 513 -71.58 -27.29 -33.19
C GLY A 513 -71.25 -25.97 -32.50
N GLU A 514 -70.02 -25.77 -31.98
CA GLU A 514 -69.57 -24.48 -31.43
C GLU A 514 -68.80 -23.65 -32.47
N PRO A 515 -68.97 -22.32 -32.51
CA PRO A 515 -68.28 -21.48 -33.48
C PRO A 515 -66.77 -21.43 -33.18
N CYS A 516 -65.95 -21.79 -34.18
CA CYS A 516 -64.49 -21.74 -34.08
C CYS A 516 -63.98 -20.33 -33.76
N ALA A 517 -63.06 -20.21 -32.80
CA ALA A 517 -62.50 -18.93 -32.37
C ALA A 517 -61.67 -18.17 -33.43
N VAL A 518 -61.26 -18.86 -34.52
CA VAL A 518 -60.44 -18.26 -35.59
C VAL A 518 -61.30 -17.81 -36.78
N CYS A 519 -62.29 -18.60 -37.19
CA CYS A 519 -63.09 -18.35 -38.40
C CYS A 519 -64.62 -18.28 -38.17
N GLY A 520 -65.12 -18.62 -36.99
CA GLY A 520 -66.54 -18.57 -36.62
C GLY A 520 -67.42 -19.71 -37.14
N ALA A 521 -66.88 -20.66 -37.92
CA ALA A 521 -67.64 -21.79 -38.46
C ALA A 521 -67.89 -22.90 -37.42
N THR A 522 -69.02 -23.60 -37.52
CA THR A 522 -69.44 -24.68 -36.61
C THR A 522 -69.14 -26.09 -37.12
N GLU A 523 -68.64 -26.24 -38.35
CA GLU A 523 -68.34 -27.54 -38.98
C GLU A 523 -66.97 -27.52 -39.68
N HIS A 524 -66.15 -28.57 -39.49
CA HIS A 524 -64.82 -28.72 -40.09
C HIS A 524 -64.63 -30.14 -40.66
N PRO A 525 -64.85 -30.37 -41.98
CA PRO A 525 -64.89 -31.72 -42.56
C PRO A 525 -63.52 -32.40 -42.70
N ALA A 526 -62.41 -31.65 -42.63
CA ALA A 526 -61.05 -32.19 -42.66
C ALA A 526 -60.11 -31.42 -41.71
N PRO A 527 -60.29 -31.56 -40.37
CA PRO A 527 -59.43 -30.87 -39.41
C PRO A 527 -57.98 -31.34 -39.54
N ALA A 528 -57.03 -30.43 -39.42
CA ALA A 528 -55.61 -30.77 -39.38
C ALA A 528 -55.32 -31.69 -38.19
N ARG A 529 -54.64 -32.83 -38.42
CA ARG A 529 -54.35 -33.82 -37.39
C ARG A 529 -52.90 -33.70 -36.95
N LYS A 530 -52.64 -33.90 -35.65
CA LYS A 530 -51.28 -34.03 -35.14
C LYS A 530 -50.62 -35.26 -35.76
N VAL A 531 -49.47 -35.06 -36.39
CA VAL A 531 -48.62 -36.14 -36.92
C VAL A 531 -47.67 -36.60 -35.82
N ALA A 532 -47.20 -37.85 -35.86
CA ALA A 532 -46.19 -38.33 -34.93
C ALA A 532 -44.93 -37.45 -35.03
N GLY A 533 -44.48 -36.89 -33.90
CA GLY A 533 -43.38 -35.90 -33.85
C GLY A 533 -43.81 -34.43 -33.86
N HIS A 534 -45.12 -34.13 -33.70
CA HIS A 534 -45.60 -32.75 -33.53
C HIS A 534 -45.00 -32.09 -32.28
N VAL A 535 -44.40 -30.91 -32.45
CA VAL A 535 -43.83 -30.10 -31.37
C VAL A 535 -44.94 -29.33 -30.68
N ASP A 536 -45.18 -29.65 -29.42
CA ASP A 536 -46.15 -28.95 -28.60
C ASP A 536 -45.54 -27.71 -27.91
N ARG A 537 -46.42 -26.89 -27.34
CA ARG A 537 -46.04 -25.72 -26.56
C ARG A 537 -45.08 -26.03 -25.39
N GLU A 538 -45.23 -27.19 -24.74
CA GLU A 538 -44.34 -27.58 -23.64
C GLU A 538 -42.91 -27.86 -24.10
N ALA A 539 -42.74 -28.48 -25.28
CA ALA A 539 -41.44 -28.71 -25.89
C ALA A 539 -40.75 -27.39 -26.27
N GLU A 540 -41.48 -26.42 -26.85
CA GLU A 540 -40.95 -25.07 -27.10
C GLU A 540 -40.56 -24.36 -25.79
N GLU A 541 -41.44 -24.38 -24.78
CA GLU A 541 -41.18 -23.73 -23.49
C GLU A 541 -39.97 -24.34 -22.75
N ARG A 542 -39.78 -25.67 -22.82
CA ARG A 542 -38.58 -26.34 -22.29
C ARG A 542 -37.31 -25.90 -23.02
N ALA A 543 -37.33 -25.84 -24.36
CA ALA A 543 -36.19 -25.38 -25.15
C ALA A 543 -35.88 -23.90 -24.92
N HIS A 544 -36.90 -23.06 -24.77
CA HIS A 544 -36.75 -21.65 -24.42
C HIS A 544 -36.10 -21.48 -23.04
N LYS A 545 -36.55 -22.24 -22.02
CA LYS A 545 -35.93 -22.23 -20.68
C LYS A 545 -34.47 -22.69 -20.73
N ALA A 546 -34.17 -23.74 -21.49
CA ALA A 546 -32.80 -24.22 -21.68
C ALA A 546 -31.92 -23.15 -22.35
N SER A 547 -32.41 -22.46 -23.38
CA SER A 547 -31.73 -21.32 -24.02
C SER A 547 -31.48 -20.19 -23.03
N GLN A 548 -32.47 -19.80 -22.22
CA GLN A 548 -32.30 -18.76 -21.20
C GLN A 548 -31.28 -19.14 -20.13
N GLN A 549 -31.24 -20.42 -19.73
CA GLN A 549 -30.26 -20.91 -18.77
C GLN A 549 -28.84 -20.89 -19.35
N ALA A 550 -28.68 -21.30 -20.60
CA ALA A 550 -27.40 -21.25 -21.30
C ALA A 550 -26.91 -19.80 -21.49
N ASP A 551 -27.78 -18.85 -21.84
CA ASP A 551 -27.44 -17.42 -21.94
C ASP A 551 -27.00 -16.84 -20.58
N ARG A 552 -27.67 -17.22 -19.48
CA ARG A 552 -27.27 -16.80 -18.11
C ARG A 552 -25.90 -17.36 -17.73
N GLN A 553 -25.66 -18.64 -18.03
CA GLN A 553 -24.36 -19.27 -17.76
C GLN A 553 -23.24 -18.60 -18.56
N HIS A 554 -23.49 -18.33 -19.85
CA HIS A 554 -22.54 -17.61 -20.69
C HIS A 554 -22.23 -16.20 -20.15
N THR A 555 -23.25 -15.47 -19.71
CA THR A 555 -23.08 -14.14 -19.10
C THR A 555 -22.22 -14.19 -17.84
N GLU A 556 -22.42 -15.20 -16.99
CA GLU A 556 -21.64 -15.38 -15.76
C GLU A 556 -20.19 -15.78 -16.06
N ASP A 557 -19.95 -16.68 -17.02
CA ASP A 557 -18.60 -17.05 -17.44
C ASP A 557 -17.85 -15.89 -18.10
N GLN A 558 -18.54 -15.05 -18.90
CA GLN A 558 -18.02 -13.80 -19.45
C GLN A 558 -17.62 -12.81 -18.34
N ARG A 559 -18.47 -12.66 -17.31
CA ARG A 559 -18.17 -11.79 -16.16
C ARG A 559 -16.94 -12.31 -15.39
N ARG A 560 -16.87 -13.61 -15.14
CA ARG A 560 -15.71 -14.24 -14.48
C ARG A 560 -14.42 -14.05 -15.30
N LEU A 561 -14.49 -14.22 -16.62
CA LEU A 561 -13.37 -13.96 -17.52
C LEU A 561 -12.89 -12.51 -17.43
N GLY A 562 -13.81 -11.54 -17.35
CA GLY A 562 -13.49 -10.13 -17.13
C GLY A 562 -12.73 -9.90 -15.82
N VAL A 563 -13.25 -10.43 -14.71
CA VAL A 563 -12.62 -10.32 -13.37
C VAL A 563 -11.21 -10.92 -13.35
N VAL A 564 -11.02 -12.11 -13.93
CA VAL A 564 -9.71 -12.77 -13.97
C VAL A 564 -8.72 -11.99 -14.84
N ARG A 565 -9.16 -11.40 -15.97
CA ARG A 565 -8.32 -10.53 -16.80
C ARG A 565 -7.85 -9.29 -16.05
N GLU A 566 -8.75 -8.60 -15.35
CA GLU A 566 -8.40 -7.41 -14.56
C GLU A 566 -7.43 -7.76 -13.43
N ALA A 567 -7.70 -8.84 -12.70
CA ALA A 567 -6.82 -9.32 -11.63
C ALA A 567 -5.42 -9.69 -12.17
N LEU A 568 -5.35 -10.37 -13.33
CA LEU A 568 -4.08 -10.71 -13.96
C LEU A 568 -3.30 -9.47 -14.38
N ALA A 569 -3.97 -8.46 -14.94
CA ALA A 569 -3.34 -7.20 -15.32
C ALA A 569 -2.72 -6.48 -14.11
N ALA A 570 -3.45 -6.43 -12.99
CA ALA A 570 -2.95 -5.85 -11.74
C ALA A 570 -1.73 -6.62 -11.20
N ALA A 571 -1.82 -7.96 -11.10
CA ALA A 571 -0.72 -8.80 -10.63
C ALA A 571 0.52 -8.72 -11.55
N THR A 572 0.31 -8.59 -12.86
CA THR A 572 1.39 -8.41 -13.85
C THR A 572 2.08 -7.06 -13.68
N ALA A 573 1.32 -5.98 -13.49
CA ALA A 573 1.88 -4.65 -13.27
C ALA A 573 2.72 -4.57 -11.98
N GLU A 574 2.29 -5.25 -10.92
CA GLU A 574 3.01 -5.26 -9.63
C GLU A 574 4.24 -6.19 -9.64
N ALA A 575 4.18 -7.33 -10.34
CA ALA A 575 5.31 -8.25 -10.49
C ALA A 575 6.44 -7.68 -11.37
N GLY A 576 6.05 -6.99 -12.46
CA GLY A 576 6.92 -6.61 -13.57
C GLY A 576 7.32 -7.79 -14.45
N ASP A 577 8.30 -7.57 -15.33
CA ASP A 577 8.70 -8.54 -16.38
C ASP A 577 9.64 -9.65 -15.90
N THR A 578 10.04 -9.63 -14.63
CA THR A 578 10.98 -10.61 -14.10
C THR A 578 10.30 -11.99 -13.95
N PRO A 579 10.92 -13.08 -14.42
CA PRO A 579 10.42 -14.44 -14.18
C PRO A 579 10.35 -14.77 -12.69
N THR A 580 9.32 -15.52 -12.28
CA THR A 580 9.08 -15.88 -10.87
C THR A 580 10.27 -16.61 -10.27
N ALA A 581 10.89 -17.54 -11.01
CA ALA A 581 12.07 -18.28 -10.53
C ALA A 581 13.27 -17.36 -10.17
N GLN A 582 13.49 -16.30 -10.95
CA GLN A 582 14.57 -15.34 -10.66
C GLN A 582 14.24 -14.46 -9.45
N LEU A 583 12.96 -14.08 -9.28
CA LEU A 583 12.50 -13.36 -8.09
C LEU A 583 12.60 -14.25 -6.84
N GLU A 584 12.35 -15.56 -6.96
CA GLU A 584 12.52 -16.51 -5.85
C GLU A 584 13.97 -16.64 -5.40
N GLU A 585 14.90 -16.77 -6.34
CA GLU A 585 16.33 -16.83 -6.06
C GLU A 585 16.80 -15.54 -5.38
N THR A 586 16.51 -14.39 -5.98
CA THR A 586 16.90 -13.07 -5.45
C THR A 586 16.28 -12.81 -4.07
N ALA A 587 15.01 -13.15 -3.87
CA ALA A 587 14.35 -12.99 -2.58
C ALA A 587 14.95 -13.93 -1.52
N ALA A 588 15.33 -15.16 -1.88
CA ALA A 588 15.94 -16.11 -0.98
C ALA A 588 17.36 -15.67 -0.56
N GLU A 589 18.18 -15.19 -1.49
CA GLU A 589 19.51 -14.63 -1.20
C GLU A 589 19.42 -13.45 -0.23
N LEU A 590 18.52 -12.51 -0.52
CA LEU A 590 18.32 -11.32 0.30
C LEU A 590 17.77 -11.69 1.70
N GLU A 591 16.91 -12.70 1.79
CA GLU A 591 16.42 -13.22 3.08
C GLU A 591 17.55 -13.84 3.91
N GLN A 592 18.42 -14.63 3.28
CA GLN A 592 19.56 -15.25 3.95
C GLN A 592 20.55 -14.19 4.45
N GLU A 593 20.84 -13.18 3.63
CA GLU A 593 21.73 -12.06 4.00
C GLU A 593 21.12 -11.23 5.13
N TYR A 594 19.81 -10.93 5.06
CA TYR A 594 19.09 -10.26 6.14
C TYR A 594 19.11 -11.07 7.44
N ALA A 595 18.83 -12.38 7.38
CA ALA A 595 18.80 -13.25 8.55
C ALA A 595 20.18 -13.41 9.21
N ARG A 596 21.27 -13.40 8.42
CA ARG A 596 22.63 -13.36 8.95
C ARG A 596 22.91 -12.02 9.64
N THR A 597 22.68 -10.92 8.92
CA THR A 597 22.98 -9.56 9.42
C THR A 597 22.14 -9.20 10.65
N ARG A 598 20.88 -9.64 10.72
CA ARG A 598 20.01 -9.45 11.88
C ARG A 598 20.45 -10.25 13.10
N ARG A 599 21.03 -11.44 12.91
CA ARG A 599 21.67 -12.20 14.01
C ARG A 599 22.86 -11.42 14.56
N ASP A 600 23.71 -10.88 13.68
CA ASP A 600 24.86 -10.06 14.08
C ASP A 600 24.44 -8.74 14.75
N ALA A 601 23.30 -8.15 14.35
CA ALA A 601 22.73 -6.98 15.01
C ALA A 601 22.14 -7.29 16.40
N SER A 602 21.65 -8.52 16.63
CA SER A 602 20.96 -8.88 17.88
C SER A 602 21.85 -8.81 19.12
N VAL A 603 23.16 -8.90 18.95
CA VAL A 603 24.14 -8.81 20.05
C VAL A 603 24.46 -7.37 20.46
N LEU A 604 23.95 -6.36 19.74
CA LEU A 604 24.25 -4.94 20.00
C LEU A 604 23.91 -4.49 21.42
N HIS A 605 22.78 -4.96 21.96
CA HIS A 605 22.38 -4.62 23.32
C HIS A 605 23.33 -5.25 24.35
N ALA A 606 23.62 -6.54 24.21
CA ALA A 606 24.55 -7.26 25.07
C ALA A 606 25.96 -6.65 25.02
N ALA A 607 26.44 -6.27 23.84
CA ALA A 607 27.74 -5.60 23.67
C ALA A 607 27.79 -4.24 24.40
N HIS A 608 26.72 -3.44 24.33
CA HIS A 608 26.63 -2.19 25.10
C HIS A 608 26.59 -2.42 26.61
N GLU A 609 25.89 -3.45 27.08
CA GLU A 609 25.85 -3.80 28.50
C GLU A 609 27.21 -4.27 29.02
N GLU A 610 27.93 -5.09 28.25
CA GLU A 610 29.29 -5.53 28.56
C GLU A 610 30.25 -4.33 28.65
N LEU A 611 30.19 -3.40 27.69
CA LEU A 611 31.00 -2.17 27.71
C LEU A 611 30.70 -1.31 28.95
N ARG A 612 29.42 -1.05 29.25
CA ARG A 612 29.03 -0.28 30.45
C ARG A 612 29.45 -0.97 31.74
N ARG A 613 29.37 -2.31 31.80
CA ARG A 613 29.82 -3.07 32.97
C ARG A 613 31.33 -2.92 33.17
N ALA A 614 32.11 -3.01 32.09
CA ALA A 614 33.55 -2.85 32.12
C ALA A 614 33.96 -1.40 32.51
N GLU A 615 33.23 -0.39 32.03
CA GLU A 615 33.44 1.02 32.43
C GLU A 615 33.16 1.25 33.93
N ARG A 616 32.10 0.67 34.48
CA ARG A 616 31.83 0.73 35.93
C ARG A 616 32.92 0.03 36.75
N GLU A 617 33.42 -1.11 36.27
CA GLU A 617 34.54 -1.80 36.92
C GLU A 617 35.81 -0.94 36.91
N ARG A 618 36.09 -0.23 35.81
CA ARG A 618 37.21 0.72 35.74
C ARG A 618 37.09 1.83 36.78
N GLU A 619 35.90 2.42 36.94
CA GLU A 619 35.67 3.46 37.96
C GLU A 619 35.95 2.94 39.38
N GLN A 620 35.48 1.73 39.67
CA GLN A 620 35.74 1.08 40.96
C GLN A 620 37.25 0.85 41.19
N ARG A 621 37.96 0.28 40.20
CA ARG A 621 39.40 0.02 40.29
C ARG A 621 40.24 1.29 40.43
N LEU A 622 39.84 2.39 39.78
CA LEU A 622 40.48 3.69 39.95
C LEU A 622 40.27 4.26 41.36
N ALA A 623 39.07 4.10 41.93
CA ALA A 623 38.77 4.50 43.30
C ALA A 623 39.58 3.69 44.31
N ASP A 624 39.65 2.37 44.15
CA ASP A 624 40.42 1.47 45.02
C ASP A 624 41.92 1.82 44.99
N ARG A 625 42.47 2.08 43.79
CA ARG A 625 43.85 2.53 43.60
C ARG A 625 44.12 3.87 44.31
N GLN A 626 43.23 4.85 44.15
CA GLN A 626 43.39 6.17 44.77
C GLN A 626 43.34 6.08 46.31
N GLN A 627 42.43 5.27 46.86
CA GLN A 627 42.33 5.05 48.30
C GLN A 627 43.57 4.34 48.86
N ALA A 628 44.06 3.29 48.19
CA ALA A 628 45.27 2.58 48.59
C ALA A 628 46.52 3.48 48.50
N ALA A 629 46.63 4.31 47.45
CA ALA A 629 47.72 5.26 47.31
C ALA A 629 47.73 6.33 48.42
N VAL A 630 46.56 6.83 48.83
CA VAL A 630 46.44 7.78 49.95
C VAL A 630 46.85 7.13 51.27
N ARG A 631 46.47 5.87 51.51
CA ARG A 631 46.89 5.10 52.71
C ARG A 631 48.38 4.79 52.73
N ALA A 632 48.98 4.50 51.57
CA ALA A 632 50.43 4.30 51.47
C ALA A 632 51.21 5.62 51.69
N ALA A 633 50.74 6.72 51.10
CA ALA A 633 51.39 8.04 51.22
C ALA A 633 51.36 8.60 52.64
N SER A 634 50.28 8.37 53.40
CA SER A 634 50.19 8.82 54.80
C SER A 634 51.14 8.08 55.75
N ARG A 635 51.61 6.88 55.37
CA ARG A 635 52.61 6.09 56.13
C ARG A 635 54.05 6.43 55.79
N GLY A 636 54.32 6.96 54.59
CA GLY A 636 55.66 7.24 54.06
C GLY A 636 56.34 8.53 54.54
N HIS A 637 55.74 9.28 55.48
CA HIS A 637 56.36 10.50 56.04
C HIS A 637 56.95 10.24 57.44
N PRO A 638 58.24 9.84 57.55
CA PRO A 638 58.95 9.95 58.81
C PRO A 638 59.31 11.43 59.03
N THR A 639 58.85 12.00 60.13
CA THR A 639 59.40 13.25 60.68
C THR A 639 60.88 13.05 60.93
N ARG A 640 61.72 13.56 60.02
CA ARG A 640 63.17 13.72 60.23
C ARG A 640 63.40 14.82 61.26
N ASP A 641 63.78 14.42 62.47
CA ASP A 641 64.35 15.31 63.46
C ASP A 641 65.88 15.37 63.26
N PRO A 642 66.50 16.55 63.03
CA PRO A 642 67.93 16.66 62.79
C PRO A 642 68.66 17.03 64.09
N GLY A 643 69.40 16.10 64.70
CA GLY A 643 70.38 16.50 65.72
C GLY A 643 70.85 15.40 66.65
N ALA A 644 71.93 14.71 66.29
CA ALA A 644 72.91 14.23 67.25
C ALA A 644 74.24 13.98 66.53
N GLY A 645 75.12 14.98 66.62
CA GLY A 645 76.48 14.95 66.10
C GLY A 645 77.43 14.11 66.95
N THR A 646 78.42 13.59 66.25
CA THR A 646 79.65 12.93 66.68
C THR A 646 80.54 13.75 67.64
N GLY A 647 81.25 13.08 68.56
CA GLY A 647 82.49 13.59 69.19
C GLY A 647 83.03 12.71 70.33
N PRO A 648 84.36 12.64 70.60
CA PRO A 648 85.07 11.36 70.75
C PRO A 648 85.97 11.18 72.03
N ALA A 649 86.65 10.01 72.08
CA ALA A 649 87.84 9.62 72.89
C ALA A 649 87.61 9.28 74.38
N GLY A 650 88.23 8.27 75.02
CA GLY A 650 89.16 7.17 74.71
C GLY A 650 89.27 6.35 76.03
N GLY A 651 89.33 5.02 76.08
CA GLY A 651 90.47 4.17 75.74
C GLY A 651 90.54 2.99 76.74
N GLY A 652 90.66 1.76 76.22
CA GLY A 652 91.23 0.56 76.87
C GLY A 652 90.39 -0.17 77.93
N VAL A 653 89.89 -1.37 77.62
CA VAL A 653 90.49 -2.69 77.97
C VAL A 653 89.67 -3.80 77.30
N GLU A 654 90.39 -4.77 76.74
CA GLU A 654 89.95 -5.95 75.99
C GLU A 654 89.23 -7.01 76.85
N GLN A 655 88.27 -7.75 76.26
CA GLN A 655 88.28 -9.22 76.06
C GLN A 655 86.85 -9.84 75.95
N GLY A 656 86.65 -10.66 74.91
CA GLY A 656 85.56 -11.67 74.75
C GLY A 656 84.18 -11.10 74.42
N THR A 657 83.36 -11.58 73.47
CA THR A 657 83.24 -12.86 72.79
C THR A 657 82.38 -12.72 71.52
N ARG A 658 82.87 -13.32 70.42
CA ARG A 658 82.25 -13.96 69.23
C ARG A 658 80.71 -13.90 68.97
N ARG A 659 80.43 -13.78 67.65
CA ARG A 659 79.30 -14.36 66.83
C ARG A 659 77.93 -13.68 67.01
N LEU A 660 77.04 -13.45 66.03
CA LEU A 660 76.78 -13.79 64.62
C LEU A 660 76.12 -12.51 64.02
N GLY A 661 76.14 -12.16 62.73
CA GLY A 661 75.80 -12.94 61.56
C GLY A 661 75.39 -11.96 60.45
N GLN A 662 76.03 -12.11 59.29
CA GLN A 662 75.75 -11.41 58.04
C GLN A 662 74.38 -11.81 57.46
N ARG A 663 73.69 -10.86 56.81
CA ARG A 663 72.72 -11.01 55.70
C ARG A 663 72.04 -9.66 55.50
N GLY A 664 71.97 -9.01 54.34
CA GLY A 664 72.54 -9.20 53.02
C GLY A 664 72.16 -7.96 52.21
N ARG A 665 73.12 -7.34 51.53
CA ARG A 665 72.86 -6.33 50.48
C ARG A 665 73.63 -6.74 49.22
N ALA A 666 72.90 -7.31 48.28
CA ALA A 666 73.15 -7.41 46.85
C ALA A 666 71.75 -7.25 46.22
N CYS A 667 71.45 -6.39 45.25
CA CYS A 667 72.12 -6.04 43.98
C CYS A 667 71.88 -4.53 43.70
N ARG A 668 72.87 -3.67 43.42
CA ARG A 668 73.44 -3.29 42.09
C ARG A 668 72.57 -3.69 40.87
N ALA A 669 71.94 -2.76 40.16
CA ALA A 669 72.48 -1.79 39.19
C ALA A 669 72.33 -2.27 37.72
N ALA A 670 71.63 -1.47 36.91
CA ALA A 670 71.79 -1.23 35.46
C ALA A 670 70.52 -0.51 34.98
N GLY A 671 70.53 0.50 34.11
CA GLY A 671 71.59 1.10 33.33
C GLY A 671 71.14 2.47 32.82
N ALA A 672 72.13 3.32 32.55
CA ALA A 672 71.97 4.61 31.89
C ALA A 672 71.92 4.43 30.37
N ALA A 673 71.11 5.24 29.66
CA ALA A 673 71.45 5.78 28.35
C ALA A 673 70.43 6.82 27.86
N GLY A 674 70.96 7.94 27.34
CA GLY A 674 70.32 8.87 26.39
C GLY A 674 69.43 9.93 27.04
N GLY A 675 69.59 11.24 26.83
CA GLY A 675 70.32 11.99 25.82
C GLY A 675 69.65 13.36 25.76
N ALA A 676 70.47 14.42 25.75
CA ALA A 676 70.02 15.81 25.80
C ALA A 676 69.15 16.20 24.58
N ALA A 677 68.17 17.09 24.79
CA ALA A 677 67.92 18.32 24.01
C ALA A 677 66.44 18.73 24.00
N HIS A 678 66.06 19.79 24.73
CA HIS A 678 65.01 20.68 24.22
C HIS A 678 65.10 22.10 24.81
N ARG A 679 65.95 22.92 24.18
CA ARG A 679 65.78 24.38 24.10
C ARG A 679 66.00 24.79 22.67
N ARG A 680 64.92 25.15 21.94
CA ARG A 680 64.83 26.37 21.12
C ARG A 680 63.59 26.41 20.24
N ARG A 681 63.05 27.64 20.16
CA ARG A 681 62.33 28.29 19.04
C ARG A 681 60.83 28.00 18.88
N ARG A 682 60.02 28.99 19.28
CA ARG A 682 59.00 29.60 18.39
C ARG A 682 59.00 31.12 18.53
N ARG A 683 59.51 31.81 17.50
CA ARG A 683 59.13 33.17 17.10
C ARG A 683 59.19 33.24 15.58
N ARG A 684 58.12 33.82 15.01
CA ARG A 684 57.91 34.35 13.65
C ARG A 684 57.72 33.36 12.49
N ALA A 685 56.54 33.41 11.88
CA ALA A 685 56.38 34.00 10.54
C ALA A 685 54.90 34.36 10.27
N HIS A 686 54.72 35.54 9.67
CA HIS A 686 53.51 36.18 9.21
C HIS A 686 53.69 36.40 7.69
N ARG A 687 52.59 36.55 6.93
CA ARG A 687 52.44 36.79 5.46
C ARG A 687 52.13 35.53 4.65
N ARG A 688 51.22 35.52 3.67
CA ARG A 688 50.39 36.52 2.95
C ARG A 688 49.27 35.72 2.26
N GLY A 689 48.07 36.25 2.04
CA GLY A 689 47.79 37.04 0.85
C GLY A 689 46.30 37.38 0.71
N HIS A 690 46.04 38.51 0.07
CA HIS A 690 44.76 39.20 -0.06
C HIS A 690 44.47 39.38 -1.56
N ARG A 691 43.18 39.29 -1.95
CA ARG A 691 42.49 39.87 -3.13
C ARG A 691 42.79 39.30 -4.54
N ALA A 692 41.76 38.93 -5.30
CA ALA A 692 40.96 39.81 -6.17
C ALA A 692 39.78 39.05 -6.84
N ALA A 693 38.72 39.79 -7.15
CA ALA A 693 37.51 39.41 -7.91
C ALA A 693 37.77 39.37 -9.44
N PRO A 694 36.78 39.02 -10.29
CA PRO A 694 35.59 39.86 -10.54
C PRO A 694 34.26 39.28 -10.07
#